data_AF-V4PEG8-F1
#
_entry.id   AF-V4PEG8-F1
#
_cell.length_a   1.000
_cell.length_b   1.000
_cell.length_c   1.000
_cell.angle_alpha   90.00
_cell.angle_beta   90.00
_cell.angle_gamma   90.00
#
_symmetry.space_group_name_H-M   'P 1'
#
loop_
_entity.id
_entity.type
_entity.pdbx_description
1 polymer ?
#
loop_
_entity_poly.entity_id
_entity_poly.type
_entity_poly.pdbx_seq_one_letter_code
_entity_poly.pdbx_strand_id
1 'polypeptide(L)'
;MSLLAFSPSMADTGLDENGHLLQVYEPVTAGISFVRLDDGVQILHDGITKNIIFYGPETVRVNANLGKNYWTAPSIVIVDKPQPVAFDIKETPLELIIVSAKLTIVVDKSSGALTFKDAAGKVYTRERAKAPETLKLVDISGAPTYEAQNTFTLKPDEGIFGFGFIDEGELNRRNKDILLVQTNTGIVIPVMVSSEKYGILWDTYSKMTFKDDAKGATLWAESAPGGVDYYFMGGRSIDDVVKSYRHLTGEAPMYPKQAFGLFMSKERYKTQARLLEVARTFREKQFPLDYIVQDWQYWGSDADGTWSGMIWNKERYPDPEGMIKTLHDEHLKLMISIWPSVGNDTELAHELDAHNLRFEPLHWISKKARIYDAYSPLGRQIYFKYIKKGLLDKGVDALWMDGTEVEVGTAAWNPDDNIRDIKSLGTNALGDFSRYLNPYTLMTTQGTYDGQRATSDKRVFTLTRSAWAGAQRTGAASWSGDIFANWKTFGEQINGGVNVTITGNPYWSQDTGGFFVTEYPGGEQNPAYRELFARWFQFGAFNPIFRVHGTSIEREPYIFKDLDPEMYGSLVKSVNLRYRLLPYIYSLSWKITSDGYTLMRAVPMDFPADKATYAINDAFMFGPSLLVHPVTRPMYHVQNPPAETIPAQFLTNDAGRAGLDGQYFAGENFETAKGKTIDATIDLKWPGPPLAQPPAGLDSVEHFSARWEGDLIAPEDGEYELGLEGDDGFRLFVKGEKIVEDWNTGAKRYRSAKVTLTKGEKVPVKIEYFQGTAERGLRFAWRTPSQIHALAAAYKGIDLKMATYLPAGAGWYDFYTNARLNGGQTVVREAPLDIIPLYVRAGSIIPMGPVQQYATEKPDAPYEIRVYPGADAKFTLYEDDNETYKYEKGQYATYDLVWNDKAQTLSIGARKGTYPGLVTTRTLNVVIAKPGHATGGEMGVATKTVVYTGKPVTLSFKQ
;
A
#
# COMPACT_ATOMS: atom_id res chain seq x y z
N MET A 1 -0.82 -58.67 -26.26
CA MET A 1 -1.02 -57.53 -27.19
C MET A 1 -2.13 -56.65 -26.64
N SER A 2 -1.79 -55.50 -26.06
CA SER A 2 -2.48 -54.21 -26.26
C SER A 2 -1.90 -53.19 -25.28
N LEU A 3 -0.97 -52.39 -25.82
CA LEU A 3 -0.67 -50.98 -25.54
C LEU A 3 -1.01 -50.43 -24.14
N LEU A 4 -0.02 -50.39 -23.27
CA LEU A 4 0.13 -49.35 -22.25
C LEU A 4 0.63 -48.08 -22.96
N ALA A 5 -0.16 -47.02 -22.87
CA ALA A 5 0.21 -45.69 -23.34
C ALA A 5 1.39 -45.15 -22.51
N PHE A 6 2.46 -44.73 -23.19
CA PHE A 6 3.58 -44.02 -22.61
C PHE A 6 3.09 -42.67 -22.04
N SER A 7 3.34 -42.43 -20.75
CA SER A 7 3.36 -41.10 -20.16
C SER A 7 4.59 -40.34 -20.71
N PRO A 8 4.53 -39.03 -20.99
CA PRO A 8 5.72 -38.28 -21.38
C PRO A 8 6.75 -38.39 -20.25
N SER A 9 8.02 -38.65 -20.59
CA SER A 9 9.12 -38.82 -19.62
C SER A 9 9.34 -37.53 -18.83
N MET A 10 8.99 -37.53 -17.52
CA MET A 10 9.28 -36.44 -16.58
C MET A 10 10.77 -36.05 -16.49
N ALA A 11 11.67 -36.87 -17.03
CA ALA A 11 13.10 -36.59 -17.08
C ALA A 11 13.48 -35.46 -18.07
N ASP A 12 12.62 -35.11 -19.02
CA ASP A 12 12.96 -34.15 -20.08
C ASP A 12 12.63 -32.68 -19.70
N THR A 13 11.83 -32.45 -18.65
CA THR A 13 11.39 -31.10 -18.24
C THR A 13 12.26 -30.46 -17.16
N GLY A 14 13.03 -31.26 -16.42
CA GLY A 14 13.78 -30.80 -15.24
C GLY A 14 12.91 -30.39 -14.05
N LEU A 15 11.60 -30.68 -14.09
CA LEU A 15 10.62 -30.37 -13.05
C LEU A 15 9.80 -31.60 -12.70
N ASP A 16 9.45 -31.75 -11.42
CA ASP A 16 8.47 -32.76 -10.98
C ASP A 16 7.02 -32.31 -11.24
N GLU A 17 6.05 -33.13 -10.81
CA GLU A 17 4.61 -32.84 -10.99
C GLU A 17 4.12 -31.59 -10.26
N ASN A 18 4.83 -31.14 -9.22
CA ASN A 18 4.54 -29.92 -8.47
C ASN A 18 5.29 -28.70 -9.02
N GLY A 19 6.07 -28.87 -10.10
CA GLY A 19 6.90 -27.82 -10.67
C GLY A 19 8.15 -27.53 -9.85
N HIS A 20 8.61 -28.48 -9.03
CA HIS A 20 9.86 -28.37 -8.27
C HIS A 20 11.04 -28.83 -9.11
N LEU A 21 12.22 -28.24 -8.89
CA LEU A 21 13.46 -28.67 -9.55
C LEU A 21 13.71 -30.16 -9.31
N LEU A 22 13.77 -30.93 -10.40
CA LEU A 22 14.18 -32.31 -10.44
C LEU A 22 15.53 -32.42 -11.16
N GLN A 23 16.54 -32.98 -10.50
CA GLN A 23 17.83 -33.25 -11.14
C GLN A 23 17.68 -34.46 -12.07
N VAL A 24 18.07 -34.31 -13.34
CA VAL A 24 17.80 -35.31 -14.39
C VAL A 24 19.03 -36.13 -14.80
N TYR A 25 20.21 -35.82 -14.25
CA TYR A 25 21.43 -36.59 -14.50
C TYR A 25 22.42 -36.54 -13.32
N GLU A 26 23.28 -37.56 -13.23
CA GLU A 26 24.30 -37.70 -12.19
C GLU A 26 25.57 -36.86 -12.48
N PRO A 27 26.30 -36.40 -11.45
CA PRO A 27 27.51 -35.61 -11.63
C PRO A 27 28.59 -36.32 -12.46
N VAL A 28 29.17 -35.61 -13.44
CA VAL A 28 30.43 -36.01 -14.09
C VAL A 28 31.57 -35.17 -13.50
N THR A 29 32.77 -35.75 -13.34
CA THR A 29 33.92 -35.14 -12.64
C THR A 29 34.37 -33.78 -13.19
N ALA A 30 34.73 -32.87 -12.26
CA ALA A 30 35.39 -31.55 -12.40
C ALA A 30 34.98 -30.67 -13.60
N GLY A 31 34.10 -29.68 -13.33
CA GLY A 31 33.68 -28.65 -14.28
C GLY A 31 32.16 -28.47 -14.30
N ILE A 32 31.67 -27.58 -15.16
CA ILE A 32 30.24 -27.45 -15.43
C ILE A 32 29.80 -28.55 -16.40
N SER A 33 28.65 -29.15 -16.14
CA SER A 33 27.94 -30.03 -17.08
C SER A 33 26.55 -29.45 -17.34
N PHE A 34 25.95 -29.77 -18.49
CA PHE A 34 24.60 -29.33 -18.80
C PHE A 34 23.84 -30.39 -19.61
N VAL A 35 22.52 -30.31 -19.53
CA VAL A 35 21.58 -31.08 -20.36
C VAL A 35 20.51 -30.15 -20.92
N ARG A 36 20.07 -30.44 -22.14
CA ARG A 36 18.95 -29.75 -22.74
C ARG A 36 17.65 -30.34 -22.18
N LEU A 37 16.77 -29.46 -21.72
CA LEU A 37 15.40 -29.78 -21.34
C LEU A 37 14.43 -29.38 -22.47
N ASP A 38 13.18 -29.80 -22.38
CA ASP A 38 12.12 -29.43 -23.32
C ASP A 38 12.00 -27.90 -23.46
N ASP A 39 11.85 -27.22 -22.32
CA ASP A 39 11.63 -25.77 -22.24
C ASP A 39 12.85 -25.01 -21.69
N GLY A 40 14.04 -25.61 -21.70
CA GLY A 40 15.19 -24.97 -21.08
C GLY A 40 16.48 -25.78 -21.02
N VAL A 41 17.31 -25.45 -20.02
CA VAL A 41 18.60 -26.11 -19.76
C VAL A 41 18.74 -26.33 -18.26
N GLN A 42 19.25 -27.50 -17.87
CA GLN A 42 19.74 -27.74 -16.51
C GLN A 42 21.26 -27.79 -16.56
N ILE A 43 21.90 -27.09 -15.63
CA ILE A 43 23.35 -27.11 -15.42
C ILE A 43 23.66 -27.68 -14.05
N LEU A 44 24.84 -28.28 -13.93
CA LEU A 44 25.43 -28.70 -12.66
C LEU A 44 26.84 -28.11 -12.56
N HIS A 45 27.07 -27.31 -11.53
CA HIS A 45 28.35 -26.64 -11.25
C HIS A 45 28.63 -26.71 -9.75
N ASP A 46 29.80 -27.23 -9.35
CA ASP A 46 30.24 -27.36 -7.95
C ASP A 46 29.19 -27.95 -6.98
N GLY A 47 28.40 -28.92 -7.46
CA GLY A 47 27.35 -29.60 -6.69
C GLY A 47 26.02 -28.84 -6.60
N ILE A 48 25.90 -27.69 -7.27
CA ILE A 48 24.67 -26.92 -7.42
C ILE A 48 24.00 -27.30 -8.75
N THR A 49 22.79 -27.83 -8.67
CA THR A 49 21.93 -28.07 -9.84
C THR A 49 21.08 -26.81 -10.05
N LYS A 50 21.15 -26.22 -11.25
CA LYS A 50 20.41 -24.99 -11.61
C LYS A 50 19.62 -25.22 -12.91
N ASN A 51 18.31 -24.98 -12.90
CA ASN A 51 17.53 -24.92 -14.14
C ASN A 51 17.38 -23.49 -14.65
N ILE A 52 17.25 -23.38 -15.96
CA ILE A 52 16.96 -22.17 -16.71
C ILE A 52 15.82 -22.53 -17.66
N ILE A 53 14.58 -22.25 -17.26
CA ILE A 53 13.36 -22.73 -17.94
C ILE A 53 12.53 -21.54 -18.43
N PHE A 54 12.12 -21.56 -19.69
CA PHE A 54 11.28 -20.52 -20.28
C PHE A 54 9.83 -20.62 -19.78
N TYR A 55 9.30 -19.51 -19.28
CA TYR A 55 7.87 -19.29 -18.99
C TYR A 55 7.28 -18.28 -19.98
N GLY A 56 8.06 -17.83 -20.96
CA GLY A 56 7.64 -16.95 -22.02
C GLY A 56 8.84 -16.48 -22.85
N PRO A 57 8.62 -15.80 -23.99
CA PRO A 57 9.72 -15.37 -24.86
C PRO A 57 10.77 -14.50 -24.16
N GLU A 58 10.37 -13.69 -23.18
CA GLU A 58 11.23 -12.78 -22.41
C GLU A 58 11.25 -13.11 -20.91
N THR A 59 10.70 -14.28 -20.53
CA THR A 59 10.49 -14.67 -19.13
C THR A 59 11.10 -16.04 -18.86
N VAL A 60 11.97 -16.11 -17.85
CA VAL A 60 12.71 -17.34 -17.52
C VAL A 60 12.71 -17.55 -16.01
N ARG A 61 12.38 -18.75 -15.57
CA ARG A 61 12.60 -19.21 -14.20
C ARG A 61 14.03 -19.73 -14.07
N VAL A 62 14.70 -19.27 -13.03
CA VAL A 62 15.98 -19.80 -12.59
C VAL A 62 15.82 -20.31 -11.17
N ASN A 63 15.98 -21.62 -10.99
CA ASN A 63 15.99 -22.23 -9.67
C ASN A 63 17.26 -23.06 -9.48
N ALA A 64 17.82 -23.06 -8.27
CA ALA A 64 19.05 -23.77 -7.96
C ALA A 64 19.05 -24.37 -6.55
N ASN A 65 19.47 -25.62 -6.42
CA ASN A 65 19.61 -26.32 -5.14
C ASN A 65 20.77 -27.33 -5.14
N LEU A 66 20.97 -28.03 -4.01
CA LEU A 66 22.03 -29.04 -3.86
C LEU A 66 21.56 -30.46 -4.28
N GLY A 67 20.75 -30.54 -5.35
CA GLY A 67 20.21 -31.78 -5.90
C GLY A 67 18.96 -32.33 -5.19
N LYS A 68 18.43 -31.60 -4.20
CA LYS A 68 17.20 -31.98 -3.48
C LYS A 68 16.27 -30.79 -3.28
N ASN A 69 14.99 -31.03 -3.48
CA ASN A 69 13.91 -30.10 -3.14
C ASN A 69 13.21 -30.55 -1.84
N TYR A 70 12.79 -29.59 -1.02
CA TYR A 70 12.08 -29.82 0.24
C TYR A 70 10.71 -29.13 0.33
N TRP A 71 10.22 -28.56 -0.76
CA TRP A 71 8.81 -28.19 -0.89
C TRP A 71 7.97 -29.46 -1.02
N THR A 72 6.74 -29.40 -0.52
CA THR A 72 5.75 -30.49 -0.60
C THR A 72 4.49 -30.08 -1.37
N ALA A 73 4.35 -28.79 -1.68
CA ALA A 73 3.24 -28.23 -2.42
C ALA A 73 3.78 -27.38 -3.58
N PRO A 74 3.02 -27.21 -4.67
CA PRO A 74 3.34 -26.26 -5.74
C PRO A 74 3.52 -24.83 -5.22
N SER A 75 4.09 -23.95 -6.06
CA SER A 75 4.13 -22.52 -5.76
C SER A 75 2.74 -21.98 -5.44
N ILE A 76 2.64 -21.16 -4.38
CA ILE A 76 1.40 -20.45 -4.04
C ILE A 76 1.25 -19.14 -4.84
N VAL A 77 2.32 -18.70 -5.51
CA VAL A 77 2.36 -17.44 -6.28
C VAL A 77 2.17 -17.70 -7.77
N ILE A 78 2.90 -18.68 -8.31
CA ILE A 78 3.00 -18.94 -9.75
C ILE A 78 1.87 -19.88 -10.18
N VAL A 79 1.04 -19.40 -11.10
CA VAL A 79 -0.10 -20.15 -11.66
C VAL A 79 0.11 -20.56 -13.11
N ASP A 80 1.15 -20.00 -13.74
CA ASP A 80 1.55 -20.34 -15.10
C ASP A 80 2.42 -21.60 -15.14
N LYS A 81 2.66 -22.11 -16.35
CA LYS A 81 3.47 -23.29 -16.64
C LYS A 81 4.62 -22.92 -17.59
N PRO A 82 5.68 -23.74 -17.65
CA PRO A 82 6.69 -23.62 -18.70
C PRO A 82 6.05 -23.51 -20.08
N GLN A 83 6.62 -22.64 -20.92
CA GLN A 83 6.11 -22.35 -22.26
C GLN A 83 7.12 -22.83 -23.30
N PRO A 84 6.65 -23.46 -24.40
CA PRO A 84 7.52 -23.94 -25.46
C PRO A 84 8.12 -22.75 -26.23
N VAL A 85 9.35 -22.40 -25.88
CA VAL A 85 10.14 -21.37 -26.56
C VAL A 85 11.22 -22.05 -27.37
N ALA A 86 11.31 -21.74 -28.66
CA ALA A 86 12.42 -22.22 -29.49
C ALA A 86 13.73 -21.54 -29.07
N PHE A 87 14.76 -22.34 -28.78
CA PHE A 87 16.10 -21.85 -28.46
C PHE A 87 17.20 -22.76 -28.99
N ASP A 88 18.36 -22.16 -29.28
CA ASP A 88 19.60 -22.85 -29.60
C ASP A 88 20.55 -22.80 -28.42
N ILE A 89 21.47 -23.78 -28.35
CA ILE A 89 22.57 -23.81 -27.40
C ILE A 89 23.88 -23.71 -28.17
N LYS A 90 24.75 -22.79 -27.76
CA LYS A 90 26.12 -22.67 -28.27
C LYS A 90 27.09 -22.82 -27.11
N GLU A 91 28.17 -23.56 -27.33
CA GLU A 91 29.14 -23.85 -26.29
C GLU A 91 30.53 -23.38 -26.71
N THR A 92 31.24 -22.74 -25.78
CA THR A 92 32.65 -22.39 -25.89
C THR A 92 33.42 -22.98 -24.71
N PRO A 93 34.76 -22.88 -24.67
CA PRO A 93 35.53 -23.30 -23.48
C PRO A 93 35.14 -22.55 -22.20
N LEU A 94 34.62 -21.33 -22.30
CA LEU A 94 34.33 -20.45 -21.15
C LEU A 94 32.84 -20.24 -20.89
N GLU A 95 31.99 -20.44 -21.90
CA GLU A 95 30.57 -20.05 -21.84
C GLU A 95 29.66 -21.14 -22.41
N LEU A 96 28.46 -21.23 -21.82
CA LEU A 96 27.29 -21.86 -22.44
C LEU A 96 26.28 -20.76 -22.77
N ILE A 97 25.81 -20.70 -24.01
CA ILE A 97 24.97 -19.60 -24.51
C ILE A 97 23.65 -20.17 -25.00
N ILE A 98 22.56 -19.79 -24.34
CA ILE A 98 21.19 -20.15 -24.67
C ILE A 98 20.58 -18.97 -25.44
N VAL A 99 20.16 -19.20 -26.69
CA VAL A 99 19.69 -18.13 -27.60
C VAL A 99 18.26 -18.43 -28.03
N SER A 100 17.32 -17.60 -27.59
CA SER A 100 15.95 -17.57 -28.12
C SER A 100 15.77 -16.36 -29.05
N ALA A 101 14.58 -16.22 -29.64
CA ALA A 101 14.24 -15.08 -30.50
C ALA A 101 14.25 -13.72 -29.78
N LYS A 102 14.11 -13.71 -28.44
CA LYS A 102 13.98 -12.48 -27.64
C LYS A 102 15.03 -12.33 -26.54
N LEU A 103 15.62 -13.44 -26.10
CA LEU A 103 16.54 -13.47 -24.98
C LEU A 103 17.80 -14.24 -25.35
N THR A 104 18.95 -13.74 -24.89
CA THR A 104 20.20 -14.50 -24.86
C THR A 104 20.66 -14.61 -23.41
N ILE A 105 20.86 -15.84 -22.94
CA ILE A 105 21.33 -16.14 -21.58
C ILE A 105 22.73 -16.74 -21.71
N VAL A 106 23.70 -16.13 -21.06
CA VAL A 106 25.08 -16.63 -21.03
C VAL A 106 25.37 -17.18 -19.64
N VAL A 107 25.80 -18.43 -19.58
CA VAL A 107 26.31 -19.10 -18.37
C VAL A 107 27.83 -19.04 -18.40
N ASP A 108 28.43 -18.44 -17.38
CA ASP A 108 29.88 -18.51 -17.14
C ASP A 108 30.24 -19.89 -16.59
N LYS A 109 31.06 -20.67 -17.31
CA LYS A 109 31.38 -22.05 -16.94
C LYS A 109 32.26 -22.18 -15.70
N SER A 110 32.96 -21.13 -15.31
CA SER A 110 33.84 -21.14 -14.13
C SER A 110 33.08 -20.93 -12.83
N SER A 111 31.92 -20.27 -12.89
CA SER A 111 31.16 -19.82 -11.71
C SER A 111 29.70 -20.23 -11.69
N GLY A 112 29.13 -20.68 -12.82
CA GLY A 112 27.69 -20.93 -12.96
C GLY A 112 26.83 -19.67 -13.03
N ALA A 113 27.44 -18.47 -13.07
CA ALA A 113 26.74 -17.19 -13.07
C ALA A 113 26.05 -16.91 -14.41
N LEU A 114 24.83 -16.35 -14.35
CA LEU A 114 24.02 -16.02 -15.51
C LEU A 114 24.13 -14.55 -15.91
N THR A 115 24.19 -14.27 -17.22
CA THR A 115 24.01 -12.93 -17.80
C THR A 115 22.81 -12.93 -18.75
N PHE A 116 21.86 -12.03 -18.52
CA PHE A 116 20.65 -11.88 -19.33
C PHE A 116 20.80 -10.73 -20.32
N LYS A 117 20.55 -11.01 -21.61
CA LYS A 117 20.65 -10.04 -22.70
C LYS A 117 19.40 -10.05 -23.56
N ASP A 118 19.03 -8.90 -24.09
CA ASP A 118 18.00 -8.81 -25.13
C ASP A 118 18.49 -9.42 -26.46
N ALA A 119 17.59 -9.52 -27.44
CA ALA A 119 17.92 -10.04 -28.77
C ALA A 119 18.99 -9.23 -29.54
N ALA A 120 19.25 -7.98 -29.14
CA ALA A 120 20.29 -7.14 -29.71
C ALA A 120 21.64 -7.27 -28.97
N GLY A 121 21.71 -8.11 -27.92
CA GLY A 121 22.89 -8.32 -27.10
C GLY A 121 23.09 -7.28 -25.98
N LYS A 122 22.14 -6.36 -25.76
CA LYS A 122 22.19 -5.43 -24.63
C LYS A 122 21.98 -6.21 -23.34
N VAL A 123 22.91 -6.06 -22.39
CA VAL A 123 22.77 -6.65 -21.06
C VAL A 123 21.68 -5.93 -20.27
N TYR A 124 20.69 -6.71 -19.80
CA TYR A 124 19.75 -6.30 -18.76
C TYR A 124 20.48 -6.28 -17.42
N THR A 125 20.81 -7.47 -16.93
CA THR A 125 21.52 -7.69 -15.65
C THR A 125 22.36 -8.95 -15.72
N ARG A 126 23.14 -9.20 -14.67
CA ARG A 126 23.93 -10.42 -14.48
C ARG A 126 23.99 -10.80 -13.01
N GLU A 127 24.03 -12.09 -12.73
CA GLU A 127 24.45 -12.58 -11.42
C GLU A 127 25.92 -12.19 -11.17
N ARG A 128 26.34 -12.13 -9.90
CA ARG A 128 27.76 -11.88 -9.59
C ARG A 128 28.60 -13.09 -9.96
N ALA A 129 29.76 -12.86 -10.57
CA ALA A 129 30.70 -13.93 -10.93
C ALA A 129 31.23 -14.69 -9.71
N LYS A 130 31.33 -14.04 -8.54
CA LYS A 130 31.73 -14.69 -7.29
C LYS A 130 30.49 -14.92 -6.43
N ALA A 131 30.21 -16.19 -6.14
CA ALA A 131 29.04 -16.62 -5.37
C ALA A 131 27.73 -16.02 -5.93
N PRO A 132 27.37 -16.32 -7.20
CA PRO A 132 26.09 -15.91 -7.79
C PRO A 132 24.91 -16.33 -6.89
N GLU A 133 25.04 -17.52 -6.29
CA GLU A 133 24.21 -18.03 -5.22
C GLU A 133 25.03 -18.58 -4.05
N THR A 134 24.43 -18.59 -2.86
CA THR A 134 24.90 -19.35 -1.70
C THR A 134 23.75 -20.18 -1.16
N LEU A 135 23.99 -21.47 -0.93
CA LEU A 135 23.02 -22.40 -0.38
C LEU A 135 23.64 -23.11 0.82
N LYS A 136 23.00 -22.97 1.97
CA LYS A 136 23.40 -23.69 3.19
C LYS A 136 22.23 -24.53 3.66
N LEU A 137 22.44 -25.85 3.68
CA LEU A 137 21.45 -26.77 4.23
C LEU A 137 21.31 -26.50 5.74
N VAL A 138 20.09 -26.23 6.16
CA VAL A 138 19.71 -25.99 7.56
C VAL A 138 18.48 -26.82 7.89
N ASP A 139 18.25 -27.04 9.19
CA ASP A 139 17.03 -27.65 9.69
C ASP A 139 16.28 -26.62 10.53
N ILE A 140 15.01 -26.37 10.19
CA ILE A 140 14.13 -25.46 10.93
C ILE A 140 12.91 -26.25 11.34
N SER A 141 12.67 -26.33 12.66
CA SER A 141 11.55 -27.06 13.26
C SER A 141 11.51 -28.55 12.86
N GLY A 142 12.65 -29.21 12.70
CA GLY A 142 12.73 -30.64 12.33
C GLY A 142 12.51 -30.91 10.84
N ALA A 143 12.55 -29.87 10.01
CA ALA A 143 12.32 -29.98 8.57
C ALA A 143 13.50 -29.34 7.79
N PRO A 144 14.18 -30.11 6.92
CA PRO A 144 15.33 -29.61 6.16
C PRO A 144 14.93 -28.58 5.11
N THR A 145 15.74 -27.53 4.97
CA THR A 145 15.55 -26.39 4.06
C THR A 145 16.90 -25.76 3.71
N TYR A 146 16.91 -24.75 2.86
CA TYR A 146 18.10 -23.96 2.56
C TYR A 146 17.98 -22.56 3.15
N GLU A 147 19.03 -22.11 3.84
CA GLU A 147 19.33 -20.69 3.92
C GLU A 147 19.92 -20.29 2.55
N ALA A 148 19.23 -19.41 1.83
CA ALA A 148 19.51 -19.15 0.42
C ALA A 148 19.81 -17.68 0.17
N GLN A 149 20.78 -17.42 -0.70
CA GLN A 149 21.15 -16.09 -1.15
C GLN A 149 21.35 -16.05 -2.66
N ASN A 150 20.86 -14.99 -3.31
CA ASN A 150 21.08 -14.66 -4.71
C ASN A 150 21.70 -13.29 -4.86
N THR A 151 22.55 -13.11 -5.87
CA THR A 151 23.31 -11.88 -5.99
C THR A 151 23.44 -11.39 -7.43
N PHE A 152 23.22 -10.09 -7.63
CA PHE A 152 23.17 -9.46 -8.95
C PHE A 152 24.09 -8.24 -9.01
N THR A 153 24.67 -8.01 -10.18
CA THR A 153 25.41 -6.78 -10.48
C THR A 153 24.44 -5.74 -11.04
N LEU A 154 24.40 -4.56 -10.44
CA LEU A 154 23.63 -3.42 -10.91
C LEU A 154 24.55 -2.41 -11.61
N LYS A 155 24.03 -1.69 -12.62
CA LYS A 155 24.78 -0.57 -13.22
C LYS A 155 24.85 0.59 -12.22
N PRO A 156 25.91 1.41 -12.21
CA PRO A 156 26.01 2.52 -11.25
C PRO A 156 24.84 3.51 -11.27
N ASP A 157 24.21 3.68 -12.43
CA ASP A 157 23.15 4.65 -12.73
C ASP A 157 21.75 4.02 -12.87
N GLU A 158 21.60 2.75 -12.52
CA GLU A 158 20.33 2.02 -12.57
C GLU A 158 19.42 2.37 -11.39
N GLY A 159 18.14 2.62 -11.66
CA GLY A 159 17.10 2.76 -10.62
C GLY A 159 16.51 1.39 -10.28
N ILE A 160 16.30 1.13 -8.99
CA ILE A 160 15.65 -0.09 -8.49
C ILE A 160 14.40 0.29 -7.71
N PHE A 161 13.28 -0.36 -8.02
CA PHE A 161 11.96 -0.05 -7.50
C PHE A 161 11.24 -1.34 -7.09
N GLY A 162 10.09 -1.20 -6.44
CA GLY A 162 9.25 -2.32 -6.04
C GLY A 162 9.39 -2.66 -4.56
N PHE A 163 9.38 -3.96 -4.24
CA PHE A 163 9.33 -4.50 -2.87
C PHE A 163 8.06 -4.20 -2.05
N GLY A 164 7.17 -3.34 -2.56
CA GLY A 164 5.91 -2.97 -1.91
C GLY A 164 6.03 -1.69 -1.07
N PHE A 165 5.16 -1.55 -0.08
CA PHE A 165 5.12 -0.39 0.81
C PHE A 165 6.02 -0.65 2.02
N ILE A 166 7.12 0.11 2.13
CA ILE A 166 8.08 -0.01 3.23
C ILE A 166 8.46 1.41 3.65
N ASP A 167 8.33 1.71 4.94
CA ASP A 167 8.49 3.04 5.56
C ASP A 167 9.95 3.55 5.51
N GLU A 168 10.39 4.01 4.34
CA GLU A 168 11.73 4.58 4.12
C GLU A 168 11.71 5.94 3.40
N GLY A 169 10.53 6.46 3.03
CA GLY A 169 10.37 7.77 2.37
C GLY A 169 10.96 7.91 0.96
N GLU A 170 11.52 6.85 0.37
CA GLU A 170 12.20 6.88 -0.92
C GLU A 170 11.64 5.86 -1.93
N LEU A 171 11.42 6.31 -3.17
CA LEU A 171 10.98 5.48 -4.28
C LEU A 171 12.08 4.50 -4.72
N ASN A 172 13.29 5.01 -4.93
CA ASN A 172 14.43 4.25 -5.44
C ASN A 172 15.15 3.51 -4.31
N ARG A 173 15.28 2.19 -4.45
CA ARG A 173 15.85 1.27 -3.44
C ARG A 173 17.34 1.03 -3.60
N ARG A 174 18.04 1.85 -4.39
CA ARG A 174 19.51 1.80 -4.46
C ARG A 174 20.14 2.11 -3.11
N ASN A 175 21.19 1.37 -2.76
CA ASN A 175 21.93 1.49 -1.50
C ASN A 175 21.08 1.27 -0.22
N LYS A 176 20.03 0.45 -0.29
CA LYS A 176 19.15 0.13 0.85
C LYS A 176 19.42 -1.26 1.41
N ASP A 177 19.08 -1.46 2.68
CA ASP A 177 19.11 -2.75 3.38
C ASP A 177 17.73 -2.95 4.02
N ILE A 178 16.90 -3.73 3.34
CA ILE A 178 15.46 -3.80 3.55
C ILE A 178 15.10 -5.17 4.11
N LEU A 179 14.46 -5.18 5.28
CA LEU A 179 13.81 -6.37 5.82
C LEU A 179 12.43 -6.56 5.18
N LEU A 180 12.20 -7.73 4.60
CA LEU A 180 10.98 -8.09 3.90
C LEU A 180 10.11 -8.98 4.79
N VAL A 181 9.35 -8.34 5.68
CA VAL A 181 8.34 -8.93 6.57
C VAL A 181 7.08 -8.06 6.56
N GLN A 182 5.91 -8.70 6.51
CA GLN A 182 4.63 -7.99 6.57
C GLN A 182 4.45 -7.27 7.92
N THR A 183 3.99 -6.02 7.89
CA THR A 183 3.61 -5.24 9.08
C THR A 183 2.29 -4.52 8.85
N ASN A 184 1.65 -4.01 9.91
CA ASN A 184 0.38 -3.28 9.81
C ASN A 184 0.46 -2.17 8.74
N THR A 185 1.55 -1.38 8.74
CA THR A 185 1.79 -0.30 7.78
C THR A 185 2.77 -0.66 6.66
N GLY A 186 3.17 -1.93 6.55
CA GLY A 186 4.18 -2.42 5.62
C GLY A 186 3.68 -3.58 4.77
N ILE A 187 3.66 -3.35 3.46
CA ILE A 187 3.24 -4.35 2.47
C ILE A 187 4.49 -4.84 1.75
N VAL A 188 4.80 -6.13 1.85
CA VAL A 188 5.95 -6.72 1.18
C VAL A 188 5.53 -7.51 -0.04
N ILE A 189 6.14 -7.22 -1.19
CA ILE A 189 5.93 -7.96 -2.45
C ILE A 189 7.30 -8.23 -3.05
N PRO A 190 7.79 -9.49 -3.14
CA PRO A 190 9.18 -9.82 -3.48
C PRO A 190 9.48 -9.67 -4.99
N VAL A 191 9.20 -8.50 -5.55
CA VAL A 191 9.43 -8.13 -6.95
C VAL A 191 10.33 -6.91 -6.99
N MET A 192 11.52 -7.10 -7.54
CA MET A 192 12.45 -6.04 -7.90
C MET A 192 12.17 -5.60 -9.33
N VAL A 193 12.05 -4.29 -9.57
CA VAL A 193 11.87 -3.71 -10.92
C VAL A 193 12.99 -2.72 -11.20
N SER A 194 13.61 -2.84 -12.38
CA SER A 194 14.75 -2.03 -12.78
C SER A 194 14.41 -1.02 -13.87
N SER A 195 15.04 0.15 -13.82
CA SER A 195 15.04 1.14 -14.91
C SER A 195 15.62 0.59 -16.23
N GLU A 196 16.40 -0.50 -16.17
CA GLU A 196 16.93 -1.20 -17.33
C GLU A 196 15.90 -2.13 -18.00
N LYS A 197 14.62 -2.05 -17.61
CA LYS A 197 13.48 -2.75 -18.21
C LYS A 197 13.53 -4.27 -18.00
N TYR A 198 13.93 -4.66 -16.80
CA TYR A 198 13.75 -6.02 -16.31
C TYR A 198 13.18 -6.02 -14.90
N GLY A 199 12.66 -7.17 -14.48
CA GLY A 199 12.29 -7.42 -13.09
C GLY A 199 12.71 -8.82 -12.65
N ILE A 200 12.79 -8.99 -11.33
CA ILE A 200 13.06 -10.27 -10.65
C ILE A 200 11.93 -10.49 -9.65
N LEU A 201 11.12 -11.52 -9.86
CA LEU A 201 10.19 -12.04 -8.85
C LEU A 201 10.91 -13.16 -8.10
N TRP A 202 10.98 -13.09 -6.77
CA TRP A 202 11.60 -14.12 -5.95
C TRP A 202 10.53 -14.99 -5.26
N ASP A 203 10.49 -16.28 -5.60
CA ASP A 203 9.43 -17.21 -5.18
C ASP A 203 9.85 -17.98 -3.91
N THR A 204 9.90 -17.24 -2.80
CA THR A 204 10.19 -17.74 -1.45
C THR A 204 9.35 -16.97 -0.44
N TYR A 205 8.95 -17.59 0.68
CA TYR A 205 7.90 -17.07 1.56
C TYR A 205 8.33 -16.80 3.01
N SER A 206 9.57 -17.12 3.37
CA SER A 206 10.12 -16.93 4.72
C SER A 206 10.42 -15.46 5.03
N LYS A 207 11.06 -15.22 6.18
CA LYS A 207 11.81 -13.98 6.41
C LYS A 207 12.83 -13.78 5.29
N MET A 208 12.84 -12.59 4.70
CA MET A 208 13.71 -12.24 3.56
C MET A 208 14.38 -10.88 3.77
N THR A 209 15.48 -10.62 3.09
CA THR A 209 16.09 -9.29 2.98
C THR A 209 16.47 -8.98 1.54
N PHE A 210 16.37 -7.70 1.18
CA PHE A 210 17.00 -7.13 -0.01
C PHE A 210 18.08 -6.16 0.44
N LYS A 211 19.28 -6.29 -0.11
CA LYS A 211 20.39 -5.38 0.15
C LYS A 211 21.03 -4.95 -1.15
N ASP A 212 21.21 -3.65 -1.33
CA ASP A 212 22.07 -3.09 -2.38
C ASP A 212 23.21 -2.29 -1.75
N ASP A 213 24.41 -2.48 -2.27
CA ASP A 213 25.61 -1.74 -1.88
C ASP A 213 26.56 -1.58 -3.09
N ALA A 214 27.79 -1.11 -2.86
CA ALA A 214 28.78 -0.95 -3.93
C ALA A 214 29.12 -2.25 -4.70
N LYS A 215 28.76 -3.42 -4.15
CA LYS A 215 28.95 -4.74 -4.78
C LYS A 215 27.69 -5.23 -5.51
N GLY A 216 26.60 -4.45 -5.54
CA GLY A 216 25.33 -4.78 -6.19
C GLY A 216 24.28 -5.38 -5.25
N ALA A 217 23.19 -5.86 -5.85
CA ALA A 217 22.04 -6.38 -5.14
C ALA A 217 22.26 -7.80 -4.58
N THR A 218 21.71 -8.05 -3.41
CA THR A 218 21.69 -9.34 -2.71
C THR A 218 20.27 -9.57 -2.18
N LEU A 219 19.70 -10.72 -2.51
CA LEU A 219 18.46 -11.24 -1.94
C LEU A 219 18.81 -12.41 -1.02
N TRP A 220 18.31 -12.40 0.21
CA TRP A 220 18.57 -13.46 1.20
C TRP A 220 17.26 -13.92 1.88
N ALA A 221 17.17 -15.22 2.17
CA ALA A 221 16.01 -15.86 2.77
C ALA A 221 16.47 -16.85 3.83
N GLU A 222 15.81 -16.80 4.99
CA GLU A 222 16.07 -17.70 6.12
C GLU A 222 15.73 -19.16 5.78
N SER A 223 14.67 -19.37 4.99
CA SER A 223 14.18 -20.70 4.62
C SER A 223 13.61 -20.72 3.21
N ALA A 224 14.33 -21.37 2.31
CA ALA A 224 13.91 -21.61 0.94
C ALA A 224 14.01 -23.12 0.62
N PRO A 225 12.96 -23.91 0.89
CA PRO A 225 12.97 -25.36 0.68
C PRO A 225 13.34 -25.81 -0.74
N GLY A 226 13.10 -24.97 -1.75
CA GLY A 226 13.51 -25.22 -3.15
C GLY A 226 14.91 -24.74 -3.51
N GLY A 227 15.61 -24.09 -2.58
CA GLY A 227 16.85 -23.35 -2.82
C GLY A 227 16.57 -21.96 -3.38
N VAL A 228 17.44 -21.48 -4.25
CA VAL A 228 17.20 -20.27 -5.05
C VAL A 228 16.03 -20.53 -5.99
N ASP A 229 15.07 -19.61 -6.08
CA ASP A 229 13.99 -19.69 -7.08
C ASP A 229 13.50 -18.31 -7.48
N TYR A 230 13.92 -17.81 -8.65
CA TYR A 230 13.51 -16.50 -9.16
C TYR A 230 13.05 -16.56 -10.61
N TYR A 231 12.22 -15.60 -10.98
CA TYR A 231 11.76 -15.39 -12.35
C TYR A 231 12.34 -14.08 -12.88
N PHE A 232 13.19 -14.18 -13.89
CA PHE A 232 13.65 -13.06 -14.69
C PHE A 232 12.56 -12.67 -15.69
N MET A 233 12.21 -11.38 -15.72
CA MET A 233 11.20 -10.80 -16.61
C MET A 233 11.84 -9.64 -17.37
N GLY A 234 12.25 -9.85 -18.62
CA GLY A 234 12.79 -8.80 -19.49
C GLY A 234 11.70 -8.18 -20.37
N GLY A 235 11.96 -6.98 -20.91
CA GLY A 235 11.04 -6.38 -21.88
C GLY A 235 11.55 -5.07 -22.49
N ARG A 236 10.75 -4.50 -23.41
CA ARG A 236 11.08 -3.24 -24.08
C ARG A 236 10.67 -2.02 -23.27
N SER A 237 9.83 -2.22 -22.26
CA SER A 237 9.34 -1.22 -21.30
C SER A 237 9.19 -1.84 -19.91
N ILE A 238 8.98 -1.01 -18.88
CA ILE A 238 8.64 -1.52 -17.54
C ILE A 238 7.21 -2.10 -17.53
N ASP A 239 6.30 -1.65 -18.40
CA ASP A 239 4.97 -2.27 -18.55
C ASP A 239 5.09 -3.72 -19.05
N ASP A 240 6.06 -4.05 -19.92
CA ASP A 240 6.31 -5.43 -20.36
C ASP A 240 6.75 -6.34 -19.18
N VAL A 241 7.50 -5.78 -18.23
CA VAL A 241 7.90 -6.47 -16.98
C VAL A 241 6.67 -6.76 -16.11
N VAL A 242 5.81 -5.76 -15.89
CA VAL A 242 4.57 -5.92 -15.13
C VAL A 242 3.64 -6.92 -15.82
N LYS A 243 3.53 -6.89 -17.14
CA LYS A 243 2.75 -7.85 -17.91
C LYS A 243 3.27 -9.28 -17.75
N SER A 244 4.58 -9.48 -17.77
CA SER A 244 5.20 -10.78 -17.51
C SER A 244 4.86 -11.29 -16.10
N TYR A 245 4.92 -10.39 -15.10
CA TYR A 245 4.49 -10.72 -13.74
C TYR A 245 3.02 -11.16 -13.67
N ARG A 246 2.11 -10.46 -14.39
CA ARG A 246 0.68 -10.82 -14.44
C ARG A 246 0.44 -12.16 -15.11
N HIS A 247 1.19 -12.47 -16.16
CA HIS A 247 1.12 -13.77 -16.80
C HIS A 247 1.52 -14.89 -15.84
N LEU A 248 2.64 -14.72 -15.12
CA LEU A 248 3.15 -15.70 -14.15
C LEU A 248 2.20 -15.91 -12.96
N THR A 249 1.66 -14.81 -12.42
CA THR A 249 1.02 -14.80 -11.10
C THR A 249 -0.50 -14.66 -11.13
N GLY A 250 -1.09 -14.50 -12.31
CA GLY A 250 -2.52 -14.32 -12.54
C GLY A 250 -2.90 -12.88 -12.90
N GLU A 251 -3.87 -12.74 -13.81
CA GLU A 251 -4.37 -11.44 -14.25
C GLU A 251 -5.18 -10.73 -13.15
N ALA A 252 -5.15 -9.40 -13.13
CA ALA A 252 -5.98 -8.61 -12.24
C ALA A 252 -7.40 -8.48 -12.83
N PRO A 253 -8.47 -8.92 -12.15
CA PRO A 253 -9.83 -8.81 -12.66
C PRO A 253 -10.30 -7.36 -12.71
N MET A 254 -11.36 -7.10 -13.49
CA MET A 254 -12.07 -5.84 -13.41
C MET A 254 -12.82 -5.73 -12.08
N TYR A 255 -12.79 -4.56 -11.46
CA TYR A 255 -13.64 -4.25 -10.30
C TYR A 255 -15.00 -3.71 -10.74
N PRO A 256 -16.03 -3.72 -9.87
CA PRO A 256 -17.23 -2.96 -10.11
C PRO A 256 -16.90 -1.50 -10.40
N LYS A 257 -17.62 -0.84 -11.33
CA LYS A 257 -17.31 0.57 -11.68
C LYS A 257 -17.38 1.49 -10.46
N GLN A 258 -18.30 1.21 -9.54
CA GLN A 258 -18.48 1.91 -8.27
C GLN A 258 -17.24 1.85 -7.38
N ALA A 259 -16.38 0.82 -7.50
CA ALA A 259 -15.15 0.72 -6.72
C ALA A 259 -14.09 1.77 -7.11
N PHE A 260 -14.31 2.48 -8.22
CA PHE A 260 -13.52 3.64 -8.62
C PHE A 260 -14.17 4.97 -8.19
N GLY A 261 -15.31 4.95 -7.52
CA GLY A 261 -15.93 6.11 -6.87
C GLY A 261 -15.30 6.46 -5.52
N LEU A 262 -16.01 7.24 -4.71
CA LEU A 262 -15.60 7.57 -3.34
C LEU A 262 -16.12 6.52 -2.35
N PHE A 263 -15.26 6.13 -1.41
CA PHE A 263 -15.57 5.33 -0.23
C PHE A 263 -15.57 6.23 1.01
N MET A 264 -16.65 6.15 1.79
CA MET A 264 -16.70 6.71 3.14
C MET A 264 -16.66 5.57 4.14
N SER A 265 -15.64 5.59 5.00
CA SER A 265 -15.44 4.63 6.08
C SER A 265 -15.16 5.36 7.39
N LYS A 266 -15.41 4.68 8.50
CA LYS A 266 -15.10 5.16 9.85
C LYS A 266 -14.74 3.99 10.73
N GLU A 267 -13.80 4.18 11.66
CA GLU A 267 -13.64 3.37 12.87
C GLU A 267 -14.40 4.09 14.00
N ARG A 268 -15.66 3.76 14.31
CA ARG A 268 -16.56 2.84 13.60
C ARG A 268 -18.00 3.34 13.61
N TYR A 269 -18.80 2.97 12.61
CA TYR A 269 -20.25 3.11 12.69
C TYR A 269 -20.78 2.09 13.72
N LYS A 270 -21.43 2.60 14.77
CA LYS A 270 -21.80 1.77 15.94
C LYS A 270 -23.12 1.02 15.76
N THR A 271 -24.04 1.56 14.98
CA THR A 271 -25.40 1.02 14.80
C THR A 271 -25.86 1.17 13.36
N GLN A 272 -26.81 0.32 12.96
CA GLN A 272 -27.54 0.41 11.70
C GLN A 272 -28.13 1.81 11.46
N ALA A 273 -28.73 2.41 12.50
CA ALA A 273 -29.33 3.74 12.40
C ALA A 273 -28.30 4.82 12.04
N ARG A 274 -27.12 4.81 12.68
CA ARG A 274 -26.05 5.77 12.38
C ARG A 274 -25.48 5.57 10.97
N LEU A 275 -25.30 4.32 10.53
CA LEU A 275 -24.80 4.04 9.19
C LEU A 275 -25.77 4.56 8.10
N LEU A 276 -27.07 4.34 8.28
CA LEU A 276 -28.10 4.87 7.36
C LEU A 276 -28.23 6.39 7.42
N GLU A 277 -28.09 7.01 8.58
CA GLU A 277 -28.08 8.47 8.73
C GLU A 277 -26.96 9.11 7.90
N VAL A 278 -25.74 8.57 7.98
CA VAL A 278 -24.59 9.06 7.21
C VAL A 278 -24.83 8.90 5.70
N ALA A 279 -25.27 7.71 5.26
CA ALA A 279 -25.60 7.43 3.86
C ALA A 279 -26.61 8.44 3.28
N ARG A 280 -27.71 8.68 4.01
CA ARG A 280 -28.73 9.68 3.64
C ARG A 280 -28.18 11.08 3.60
N THR A 281 -27.36 11.45 4.58
CA THR A 281 -26.77 12.78 4.63
C THR A 281 -25.88 13.06 3.43
N PHE A 282 -25.11 12.09 2.92
CA PHE A 282 -24.37 12.26 1.65
C PHE A 282 -25.29 12.59 0.48
N ARG A 283 -26.41 11.86 0.34
CA ARG A 283 -27.41 12.10 -0.71
C ARG A 283 -28.11 13.45 -0.54
N GLU A 284 -28.52 13.81 0.67
CA GLU A 284 -29.16 15.10 0.97
C GLU A 284 -28.21 16.27 0.69
N LYS A 285 -26.94 16.14 1.06
CA LYS A 285 -25.91 17.18 0.87
C LYS A 285 -25.33 17.20 -0.55
N GLN A 286 -25.75 16.28 -1.42
CA GLN A 286 -25.30 16.15 -2.82
C GLN A 286 -23.77 16.02 -2.94
N PHE A 287 -23.16 15.31 -1.98
CA PHE A 287 -21.75 14.96 -2.04
C PHE A 287 -21.61 13.53 -2.62
N PRO A 288 -20.89 13.33 -3.73
CA PRO A 288 -20.84 12.02 -4.40
C PRO A 288 -20.30 10.91 -3.51
N LEU A 289 -20.94 9.74 -3.51
CA LEU A 289 -20.54 8.56 -2.75
C LEU A 289 -21.03 7.28 -3.43
N ASP A 290 -20.14 6.29 -3.56
CA ASP A 290 -20.45 4.96 -4.10
C ASP A 290 -20.46 3.88 -3.02
N TYR A 291 -19.51 3.92 -2.07
CA TYR A 291 -19.39 2.92 -1.00
C TYR A 291 -19.48 3.56 0.38
N ILE A 292 -20.27 2.93 1.25
CA ILE A 292 -20.17 3.11 2.69
C ILE A 292 -19.59 1.84 3.31
N VAL A 293 -18.73 1.99 4.31
CA VAL A 293 -18.00 0.87 4.92
C VAL A 293 -18.41 0.68 6.37
N GLN A 294 -18.87 -0.51 6.71
CA GLN A 294 -19.09 -0.93 8.08
C GLN A 294 -17.81 -1.60 8.63
N ASP A 295 -17.21 -0.97 9.63
CA ASP A 295 -16.03 -1.49 10.32
C ASP A 295 -16.37 -2.54 11.40
N TRP A 296 -15.37 -3.02 12.15
CA TRP A 296 -15.41 -4.06 13.18
C TRP A 296 -16.48 -3.83 14.27
N GLN A 297 -16.72 -4.87 15.08
CA GLN A 297 -17.73 -4.88 16.15
C GLN A 297 -19.20 -4.70 15.70
N TYR A 298 -19.56 -5.03 14.45
CA TYR A 298 -20.98 -5.23 14.11
C TYR A 298 -21.51 -6.58 14.60
N TRP A 299 -20.63 -7.57 14.78
CA TRP A 299 -20.93 -8.91 15.31
C TRP A 299 -21.19 -8.93 16.83
N GLY A 300 -20.50 -8.08 17.58
CA GLY A 300 -20.46 -8.09 19.05
C GLY A 300 -19.35 -7.18 19.56
N SER A 301 -18.69 -7.52 20.65
CA SER A 301 -17.59 -6.75 21.24
C SER A 301 -16.25 -7.47 21.10
N ASP A 302 -15.19 -6.78 21.47
CA ASP A 302 -13.86 -7.34 21.66
C ASP A 302 -13.73 -8.19 22.93
N ALA A 303 -14.58 -7.94 23.93
CA ALA A 303 -14.56 -8.63 25.21
C ALA A 303 -15.37 -9.95 25.24
N ASP A 304 -16.14 -10.25 24.19
CA ASP A 304 -16.90 -11.50 24.03
C ASP A 304 -16.26 -12.43 23.00
N GLY A 305 -16.72 -13.68 22.92
CA GLY A 305 -16.18 -14.66 21.97
C GLY A 305 -16.80 -14.59 20.58
N THR A 306 -17.44 -13.48 20.18
CA THR A 306 -18.13 -13.37 18.88
C THR A 306 -17.31 -12.73 17.75
N TRP A 307 -16.04 -12.37 18.04
CA TRP A 307 -15.14 -11.69 17.12
C TRP A 307 -15.17 -12.28 15.69
N SER A 308 -15.43 -11.45 14.68
CA SER A 308 -15.45 -11.86 13.26
C SER A 308 -16.31 -13.10 12.98
N GLY A 309 -17.39 -13.30 13.73
CA GLY A 309 -18.25 -14.48 13.58
C GLY A 309 -19.12 -14.49 12.31
N MET A 310 -19.04 -13.45 11.47
CA MET A 310 -19.93 -13.22 10.32
C MET A 310 -21.42 -13.18 10.72
N ILE A 311 -21.68 -12.69 11.94
CA ILE A 311 -23.01 -12.52 12.50
C ILE A 311 -23.28 -11.03 12.76
N TRP A 312 -24.55 -10.68 12.97
CA TRP A 312 -24.97 -9.31 13.26
C TRP A 312 -25.54 -9.23 14.67
N ASN A 313 -25.01 -8.32 15.48
CA ASN A 313 -25.54 -8.06 16.81
C ASN A 313 -26.95 -7.45 16.66
N LYS A 314 -27.97 -8.19 17.12
CA LYS A 314 -29.39 -7.83 16.91
C LYS A 314 -29.82 -6.53 17.59
N GLU A 315 -29.12 -6.08 18.63
CA GLU A 315 -29.44 -4.83 19.30
C GLU A 315 -28.96 -3.61 18.50
N ARG A 316 -27.77 -3.71 17.90
CA ARG A 316 -27.17 -2.62 17.11
C ARG A 316 -27.53 -2.67 15.63
N TYR A 317 -27.80 -3.86 15.11
CA TYR A 317 -28.15 -4.17 13.72
C TYR A 317 -29.37 -5.12 13.69
N PRO A 318 -30.56 -4.62 14.06
CA PRO A 318 -31.77 -5.44 14.16
C PRO A 318 -32.27 -5.97 12.82
N ASP A 319 -31.97 -5.29 11.70
CA ASP A 319 -32.43 -5.66 10.36
C ASP A 319 -31.35 -5.37 9.30
N PRO A 320 -30.29 -6.20 9.22
CA PRO A 320 -29.20 -5.98 8.28
C PRO A 320 -29.63 -6.08 6.81
N GLU A 321 -30.59 -6.93 6.47
CA GLU A 321 -31.10 -7.06 5.09
C GLU A 321 -31.88 -5.80 4.68
N GLY A 322 -32.76 -5.29 5.54
CA GLY A 322 -33.46 -4.02 5.28
C GLY A 322 -32.51 -2.82 5.27
N MET A 323 -31.47 -2.81 6.09
CA MET A 323 -30.41 -1.81 6.06
C MET A 323 -29.70 -1.80 4.70
N ILE A 324 -29.21 -2.96 4.26
CA ILE A 324 -28.48 -3.10 2.99
C ILE A 324 -29.39 -2.73 1.81
N LYS A 325 -30.65 -3.18 1.83
CA LYS A 325 -31.63 -2.80 0.82
C LYS A 325 -31.81 -1.28 0.76
N THR A 326 -31.90 -0.60 1.91
CA THR A 326 -32.00 0.87 1.95
C THR A 326 -30.79 1.54 1.32
N LEU A 327 -29.57 1.05 1.60
CA LEU A 327 -28.35 1.55 0.96
C LEU A 327 -28.39 1.36 -0.56
N HIS A 328 -28.83 0.20 -1.03
CA HIS A 328 -28.96 -0.10 -2.46
C HIS A 328 -30.03 0.79 -3.14
N ASP A 329 -31.16 1.04 -2.46
CA ASP A 329 -32.20 1.97 -2.93
C ASP A 329 -31.66 3.42 -3.02
N GLU A 330 -30.66 3.77 -2.20
CA GLU A 330 -29.90 5.03 -2.27
C GLU A 330 -28.69 4.97 -3.22
N HIS A 331 -28.57 3.91 -4.02
CA HIS A 331 -27.46 3.68 -4.98
C HIS A 331 -26.07 3.63 -4.33
N LEU A 332 -25.99 3.16 -3.08
CA LEU A 332 -24.73 2.89 -2.38
C LEU A 332 -24.44 1.40 -2.34
N LYS A 333 -23.16 1.06 -2.24
CA LYS A 333 -22.67 -0.31 -1.99
C LYS A 333 -22.20 -0.41 -0.54
N LEU A 334 -22.43 -1.55 0.09
CA LEU A 334 -21.90 -1.83 1.43
C LEU A 334 -20.64 -2.68 1.35
N MET A 335 -19.55 -2.15 1.89
CA MET A 335 -18.38 -2.94 2.25
C MET A 335 -18.39 -3.23 3.75
N ILE A 336 -17.95 -4.41 4.18
CA ILE A 336 -17.93 -4.77 5.59
C ILE A 336 -16.62 -5.42 6.05
N SER A 337 -16.18 -5.06 7.25
CA SER A 337 -14.99 -5.63 7.90
C SER A 337 -15.16 -7.12 8.20
N ILE A 338 -14.11 -7.91 7.95
CA ILE A 338 -13.94 -9.30 8.32
C ILE A 338 -12.47 -9.52 8.71
N TRP A 339 -12.23 -10.42 9.65
CA TRP A 339 -10.89 -10.70 10.19
C TRP A 339 -10.58 -12.20 10.15
N PRO A 340 -9.31 -12.60 9.94
CA PRO A 340 -8.89 -14.00 10.04
C PRO A 340 -8.87 -14.52 11.48
N SER A 341 -8.83 -13.62 12.47
CA SER A 341 -9.11 -13.98 13.86
C SER A 341 -10.59 -14.31 13.99
N VAL A 342 -10.93 -15.49 14.51
CA VAL A 342 -12.32 -15.93 14.72
C VAL A 342 -12.56 -16.19 16.20
N GLY A 343 -13.61 -15.59 16.75
CA GLY A 343 -14.03 -15.69 18.14
C GLY A 343 -14.52 -17.09 18.53
N ASN A 344 -14.14 -17.55 19.72
CA ASN A 344 -14.35 -18.91 20.21
C ASN A 344 -15.82 -19.33 20.38
N ASP A 345 -16.74 -18.38 20.53
CA ASP A 345 -18.15 -18.68 20.80
C ASP A 345 -18.99 -18.74 19.50
N THR A 346 -18.34 -18.72 18.33
CA THR A 346 -19.00 -18.66 17.02
C THR A 346 -19.19 -20.05 16.39
N GLU A 347 -20.26 -20.24 15.61
CA GLU A 347 -20.46 -21.48 14.81
C GLU A 347 -19.27 -21.74 13.88
N LEU A 348 -18.72 -20.67 13.28
CA LEU A 348 -17.53 -20.72 12.43
C LEU A 348 -16.31 -21.28 13.18
N ALA A 349 -16.04 -20.79 14.39
CA ALA A 349 -14.94 -21.30 15.22
C ALA A 349 -15.12 -22.78 15.56
N HIS A 350 -16.33 -23.19 15.97
CA HIS A 350 -16.60 -24.58 16.32
C HIS A 350 -16.40 -25.53 15.12
N GLU A 351 -16.81 -25.13 13.92
CA GLU A 351 -16.60 -25.93 12.71
C GLU A 351 -15.13 -26.01 12.31
N LEU A 352 -14.37 -24.91 12.41
CA LEU A 352 -12.93 -24.93 12.19
C LEU A 352 -12.20 -25.82 13.21
N ASP A 353 -12.58 -25.75 14.48
CA ASP A 353 -11.98 -26.55 15.56
C ASP A 353 -12.25 -28.05 15.40
N ALA A 354 -13.43 -28.43 14.89
CA ALA A 354 -13.74 -29.82 14.57
C ALA A 354 -12.76 -30.43 13.54
N HIS A 355 -12.01 -29.60 12.81
CA HIS A 355 -10.99 -29.97 11.85
C HIS A 355 -9.57 -29.55 12.24
N ASN A 356 -9.37 -29.00 13.46
CA ASN A 356 -8.09 -28.44 13.92
C ASN A 356 -7.56 -27.30 13.01
N LEU A 357 -8.44 -26.43 12.52
CA LEU A 357 -8.11 -25.37 11.56
C LEU A 357 -8.03 -23.98 12.20
N ARG A 358 -7.76 -23.90 13.51
CA ARG A 358 -7.40 -22.66 14.20
C ARG A 358 -6.15 -22.87 15.05
N PHE A 359 -5.29 -21.86 15.09
CA PHE A 359 -4.05 -21.90 15.87
C PHE A 359 -4.30 -21.49 17.32
N GLU A 360 -3.64 -22.15 18.27
CA GLU A 360 -3.88 -21.96 19.71
C GLU A 360 -3.67 -20.52 20.24
N PRO A 361 -2.64 -19.77 19.83
CA PRO A 361 -2.42 -18.41 20.34
C PRO A 361 -3.63 -17.49 20.14
N LEU A 362 -3.97 -16.76 21.20
CA LEU A 362 -5.12 -15.86 21.21
C LEU A 362 -4.76 -14.52 20.58
N HIS A 363 -5.73 -13.98 19.84
CA HIS A 363 -5.69 -12.64 19.26
C HIS A 363 -5.47 -11.56 20.33
N TRP A 364 -4.60 -10.58 20.04
CA TRP A 364 -4.10 -9.63 21.03
C TRP A 364 -5.17 -8.69 21.59
N ILE A 365 -6.16 -8.28 20.78
CA ILE A 365 -7.27 -7.42 21.24
C ILE A 365 -8.30 -8.27 21.97
N SER A 366 -8.88 -9.24 21.26
CA SER A 366 -10.06 -9.96 21.74
C SER A 366 -9.76 -10.87 22.93
N LYS A 367 -8.55 -11.45 22.99
CA LYS A 367 -8.16 -12.50 23.93
C LYS A 367 -9.13 -13.71 23.98
N LYS A 368 -10.06 -13.80 23.03
CA LYS A 368 -11.07 -14.86 22.88
C LYS A 368 -11.25 -15.28 21.42
N ALA A 369 -10.36 -14.84 20.54
CA ALA A 369 -10.33 -15.20 19.12
C ALA A 369 -9.01 -15.87 18.77
N ARG A 370 -9.04 -16.75 17.77
CA ARG A 370 -7.88 -17.49 17.25
C ARG A 370 -7.82 -17.37 15.74
N ILE A 371 -6.61 -17.34 15.20
CA ILE A 371 -6.39 -17.25 13.74
C ILE A 371 -6.79 -18.57 13.09
N TYR A 372 -7.59 -18.52 12.02
CA TYR A 372 -7.88 -19.70 11.22
C TYR A 372 -6.73 -20.03 10.25
N ASP A 373 -6.59 -21.30 9.90
CA ASP A 373 -5.59 -21.74 8.93
C ASP A 373 -6.04 -21.47 7.48
N ALA A 374 -5.63 -20.32 6.94
CA ALA A 374 -5.88 -19.94 5.55
C ALA A 374 -5.08 -20.78 4.53
N TYR A 375 -4.02 -21.46 4.97
CA TYR A 375 -3.26 -22.35 4.09
C TYR A 375 -4.01 -23.66 3.80
N SER A 376 -4.98 -24.02 4.64
CA SER A 376 -5.87 -25.15 4.40
C SER A 376 -6.96 -24.81 3.39
N PRO A 377 -7.09 -25.54 2.27
CA PRO A 377 -8.23 -25.40 1.36
C PRO A 377 -9.57 -25.59 2.07
N LEU A 378 -9.66 -26.54 3.00
CA LEU A 378 -10.87 -26.76 3.80
C LEU A 378 -11.15 -25.58 4.75
N GLY A 379 -10.10 -25.01 5.37
CA GLY A 379 -10.23 -23.83 6.24
C GLY A 379 -10.83 -22.64 5.49
N ARG A 380 -10.34 -22.38 4.27
CA ARG A 380 -10.89 -21.33 3.39
C ARG A 380 -12.33 -21.60 2.97
N GLN A 381 -12.68 -22.84 2.67
CA GLN A 381 -14.06 -23.22 2.31
C GLN A 381 -15.03 -23.01 3.49
N ILE A 382 -14.64 -23.41 4.70
CA ILE A 382 -15.43 -23.21 5.92
C ILE A 382 -15.57 -21.70 6.19
N TYR A 383 -14.47 -20.95 6.16
CA TYR A 383 -14.49 -19.50 6.37
C TYR A 383 -15.43 -18.80 5.36
N PHE A 384 -15.31 -19.11 4.07
CA PHE A 384 -16.19 -18.56 3.04
C PHE A 384 -17.66 -18.96 3.21
N LYS A 385 -17.97 -20.20 3.63
CA LYS A 385 -19.34 -20.65 3.91
C LYS A 385 -20.05 -19.70 4.89
N TYR A 386 -19.38 -19.28 5.96
CA TYR A 386 -19.96 -18.35 6.93
C TYR A 386 -19.98 -16.91 6.44
N ILE A 387 -18.97 -16.46 5.69
CA ILE A 387 -19.02 -15.14 5.00
C ILE A 387 -20.24 -15.07 4.09
N LYS A 388 -20.46 -16.09 3.26
CA LYS A 388 -21.58 -16.14 2.32
C LYS A 388 -22.91 -16.09 3.07
N LYS A 389 -23.13 -17.01 4.00
CA LYS A 389 -24.37 -17.11 4.81
C LYS A 389 -24.64 -15.83 5.62
N GLY A 390 -23.61 -15.30 6.25
CA GLY A 390 -23.71 -14.20 7.20
C GLY A 390 -23.78 -12.81 6.56
N LEU A 391 -23.15 -12.64 5.41
CA LEU A 391 -22.89 -11.32 4.81
C LEU A 391 -23.36 -11.26 3.35
N LEU A 392 -22.79 -12.06 2.44
CA LEU A 392 -23.06 -11.92 1.00
C LEU A 392 -24.51 -12.27 0.63
N ASP A 393 -25.08 -13.31 1.24
CA ASP A 393 -26.49 -13.69 1.03
C ASP A 393 -27.46 -12.64 1.61
N LYS A 394 -26.99 -11.75 2.50
CA LYS A 394 -27.75 -10.60 3.02
C LYS A 394 -27.64 -9.36 2.14
N GLY A 395 -26.82 -9.40 1.10
CA GLY A 395 -26.65 -8.33 0.12
C GLY A 395 -25.39 -7.48 0.28
N VAL A 396 -24.45 -7.83 1.18
CA VAL A 396 -23.14 -7.16 1.25
C VAL A 396 -22.44 -7.23 -0.11
N ASP A 397 -21.86 -6.12 -0.57
CA ASP A 397 -21.29 -6.00 -1.92
C ASP A 397 -19.77 -6.24 -1.97
N ALA A 398 -19.07 -5.95 -0.88
CA ALA A 398 -17.61 -6.06 -0.81
C ALA A 398 -17.13 -6.41 0.61
N LEU A 399 -15.94 -6.98 0.69
CA LEU A 399 -15.32 -7.38 1.96
C LEU A 399 -14.12 -6.50 2.26
N TRP A 400 -13.91 -6.21 3.53
CA TRP A 400 -12.71 -5.55 4.03
C TRP A 400 -12.00 -6.52 4.99
N MET A 401 -10.92 -7.15 4.53
CA MET A 401 -10.11 -8.11 5.27
C MET A 401 -9.01 -7.39 6.04
N ASP A 402 -9.21 -7.24 7.34
CA ASP A 402 -8.24 -6.60 8.23
C ASP A 402 -7.43 -7.64 9.02
N GLY A 403 -6.25 -7.25 9.53
CA GLY A 403 -5.35 -8.16 10.26
C GLY A 403 -4.68 -9.25 9.42
N THR A 404 -4.52 -9.02 8.10
CA THR A 404 -4.06 -10.06 7.13
C THR A 404 -2.55 -10.30 7.08
N GLU A 405 -1.75 -9.52 7.81
CA GLU A 405 -0.36 -9.83 8.14
C GLU A 405 -0.27 -11.01 9.11
N VAL A 406 -1.40 -11.31 9.78
CA VAL A 406 -1.58 -12.21 10.92
C VAL A 406 -1.29 -11.49 12.25
N GLU A 407 -2.27 -10.72 12.74
CA GLU A 407 -2.23 -10.16 14.09
C GLU A 407 -2.48 -11.25 15.14
N VAL A 408 -1.46 -11.54 15.95
CA VAL A 408 -1.56 -12.57 17.00
C VAL A 408 -1.30 -11.97 18.37
N GLY A 409 -0.03 -11.78 18.74
CA GLY A 409 0.38 -11.29 20.06
C GLY A 409 0.46 -9.76 20.15
N THR A 410 0.51 -9.08 19.01
CA THR A 410 0.67 -7.63 18.87
C THR A 410 -0.14 -7.09 17.69
N ALA A 411 -0.25 -5.76 17.60
CA ALA A 411 -0.88 -5.00 16.51
C ALA A 411 -0.07 -4.99 15.19
N ALA A 412 0.89 -5.90 15.05
CA ALA A 412 1.73 -6.11 13.88
C ALA A 412 2.61 -4.91 13.43
N TRP A 413 2.95 -3.97 14.30
CA TRP A 413 3.73 -2.76 13.94
C TRP A 413 5.23 -2.98 13.79
N ASN A 414 5.79 -3.92 14.55
CA ASN A 414 7.23 -4.15 14.59
C ASN A 414 7.56 -5.49 13.89
N PRO A 415 8.45 -5.50 12.88
CA PRO A 415 8.71 -6.71 12.12
C PRO A 415 9.30 -7.85 12.96
N ASP A 416 10.08 -7.58 14.01
CA ASP A 416 10.63 -8.62 14.88
C ASP A 416 9.56 -9.25 15.78
N ASP A 417 8.65 -8.44 16.32
CA ASP A 417 7.47 -8.94 17.02
C ASP A 417 6.59 -9.80 16.10
N ASN A 418 6.39 -9.37 14.85
CA ASN A 418 5.60 -10.11 13.86
C ASN A 418 6.25 -11.46 13.54
N ILE A 419 7.56 -11.49 13.31
CA ILE A 419 8.30 -12.73 13.09
C ILE A 419 8.08 -13.68 14.27
N ARG A 420 8.27 -13.20 15.51
CA ARG A 420 8.09 -14.01 16.72
C ARG A 420 6.65 -14.54 16.81
N ASP A 421 5.68 -13.66 16.68
CA ASP A 421 4.27 -13.96 16.91
C ASP A 421 3.73 -14.93 15.86
N ILE A 422 4.03 -14.73 14.58
CA ILE A 422 3.58 -15.62 13.49
C ILE A 422 4.27 -16.98 13.60
N LYS A 423 5.58 -17.03 13.87
CA LYS A 423 6.28 -18.31 14.07
C LYS A 423 5.76 -19.07 15.30
N SER A 424 5.27 -18.37 16.33
CA SER A 424 4.69 -19.01 17.52
C SER A 424 3.38 -19.76 17.23
N LEU A 425 2.74 -19.52 16.08
CA LEU A 425 1.60 -20.32 15.62
C LEU A 425 1.98 -21.76 15.23
N GLY A 426 3.27 -22.03 15.01
CA GLY A 426 3.80 -23.36 14.73
C GLY A 426 3.65 -23.76 13.26
N THR A 427 2.87 -24.81 12.98
CA THR A 427 2.71 -25.41 11.65
C THR A 427 1.30 -25.18 11.10
N ASN A 428 1.21 -24.65 9.88
CA ASN A 428 -0.02 -24.57 9.10
C ASN A 428 -0.14 -25.77 8.14
N ALA A 429 -1.23 -25.85 7.37
CA ALA A 429 -1.51 -26.95 6.45
C ALA A 429 -0.44 -27.20 5.37
N LEU A 430 0.44 -26.24 5.07
CA LEU A 430 1.56 -26.39 4.12
C LEU A 430 2.93 -26.59 4.81
N GLY A 431 3.05 -26.28 6.11
CA GLY A 431 4.27 -26.46 6.89
C GLY A 431 4.49 -25.39 7.96
N ASP A 432 5.69 -25.38 8.54
CA ASP A 432 6.09 -24.43 9.59
C ASP A 432 6.03 -22.97 9.09
N PHE A 433 5.55 -22.05 9.95
CA PHE A 433 5.43 -20.63 9.61
C PHE A 433 6.77 -19.94 9.31
N SER A 434 7.92 -20.50 9.71
CA SER A 434 9.22 -20.01 9.29
C SER A 434 9.44 -20.18 7.77
N ARG A 435 8.73 -21.11 7.12
CA ARG A 435 8.74 -21.31 5.67
C ARG A 435 7.68 -20.46 4.96
N TYR A 436 6.55 -20.20 5.61
CA TYR A 436 5.37 -19.52 5.04
C TYR A 436 4.97 -18.30 5.87
N LEU A 437 5.93 -17.40 6.11
CA LEU A 437 5.75 -16.26 7.00
C LEU A 437 4.86 -15.18 6.37
N ASN A 438 5.20 -14.77 5.15
CA ASN A 438 4.64 -13.57 4.52
C ASN A 438 3.34 -13.72 3.69
N PRO A 439 2.96 -14.89 3.13
CA PRO A 439 1.92 -14.94 2.11
C PRO A 439 0.49 -15.17 2.65
N TYR A 440 0.25 -15.06 3.96
CA TYR A 440 -1.06 -15.34 4.56
C TYR A 440 -2.20 -14.52 3.92
N THR A 441 -1.96 -13.23 3.65
CA THR A 441 -2.90 -12.34 2.95
C THR A 441 -3.36 -12.88 1.58
N LEU A 442 -2.44 -13.46 0.80
CA LEU A 442 -2.78 -14.08 -0.48
C LEU A 442 -3.70 -15.28 -0.27
N MET A 443 -3.39 -16.12 0.72
CA MET A 443 -4.14 -17.33 0.97
C MET A 443 -5.57 -17.04 1.43
N THR A 444 -5.75 -16.10 2.36
CA THR A 444 -7.06 -15.73 2.89
C THR A 444 -7.93 -15.02 1.83
N THR A 445 -7.36 -14.09 1.05
CA THR A 445 -8.10 -13.42 -0.04
C THR A 445 -8.42 -14.36 -1.20
N GLN A 446 -7.56 -15.34 -1.49
CA GLN A 446 -7.87 -16.40 -2.47
C GLN A 446 -9.12 -17.19 -2.05
N GLY A 447 -9.27 -17.49 -0.75
CA GLY A 447 -10.43 -18.20 -0.23
C GLY A 447 -11.76 -17.47 -0.45
N THR A 448 -11.78 -16.15 -0.21
CA THR A 448 -12.98 -15.34 -0.44
C THR A 448 -13.27 -15.16 -1.94
N TYR A 449 -12.24 -14.95 -2.75
CA TYR A 449 -12.36 -14.84 -4.20
C TYR A 449 -12.93 -16.12 -4.83
N ASP A 450 -12.31 -17.27 -4.57
CA ASP A 450 -12.72 -18.56 -5.15
C ASP A 450 -14.14 -18.92 -4.75
N GLY A 451 -14.47 -18.74 -3.47
CA GLY A 451 -15.81 -19.00 -2.96
C GLY A 451 -16.88 -18.12 -3.62
N GLN A 452 -16.62 -16.81 -3.73
CA GLN A 452 -17.57 -15.90 -4.33
C GLN A 452 -17.72 -16.15 -5.83
N ARG A 453 -16.62 -16.39 -6.55
CA ARG A 453 -16.63 -16.79 -7.98
C ARG A 453 -17.39 -18.09 -8.22
N ALA A 454 -17.33 -19.04 -7.30
CA ALA A 454 -18.06 -20.30 -7.40
C ALA A 454 -19.58 -20.15 -7.18
N THR A 455 -20.03 -19.06 -6.56
CA THR A 455 -21.43 -18.89 -6.13
C THR A 455 -22.14 -17.69 -6.75
N SER A 456 -21.42 -16.80 -7.44
CA SER A 456 -21.96 -15.58 -8.03
C SER A 456 -21.16 -15.12 -9.26
N ASP A 457 -21.84 -14.53 -10.24
CA ASP A 457 -21.22 -13.89 -11.41
C ASP A 457 -20.89 -12.40 -11.14
N LYS A 458 -21.24 -11.86 -9.95
CA LYS A 458 -20.86 -10.51 -9.53
C LYS A 458 -19.34 -10.42 -9.34
N ARG A 459 -18.75 -9.27 -9.70
CA ARG A 459 -17.34 -9.00 -9.46
C ARG A 459 -17.02 -9.08 -7.97
N VAL A 460 -15.90 -9.74 -7.68
CA VAL A 460 -15.35 -9.77 -6.32
C VAL A 460 -14.62 -8.46 -6.11
N PHE A 461 -14.82 -7.84 -4.96
CA PHE A 461 -14.00 -6.73 -4.53
C PHE A 461 -13.70 -6.87 -3.04
N THR A 462 -12.42 -6.98 -2.74
CA THR A 462 -11.90 -7.11 -1.38
C THR A 462 -10.90 -5.98 -1.13
N LEU A 463 -11.01 -5.31 0.00
CA LEU A 463 -9.97 -4.43 0.54
C LEU A 463 -9.17 -5.24 1.57
N THR A 464 -7.84 -5.31 1.51
CA THR A 464 -7.00 -6.13 2.42
C THR A 464 -5.78 -5.36 2.96
N ARG A 465 -5.38 -5.55 4.23
CA ARG A 465 -4.37 -4.66 4.85
C ARG A 465 -2.96 -4.91 4.33
N SER A 466 -2.70 -6.17 3.98
CA SER A 466 -1.45 -6.58 3.37
C SER A 466 -1.67 -7.12 1.96
N ALA A 467 -0.60 -7.21 1.17
CA ALA A 467 -0.56 -7.91 -0.09
C ALA A 467 0.71 -8.75 -0.21
N TRP A 468 0.71 -9.69 -1.15
CA TRP A 468 1.86 -10.50 -1.53
C TRP A 468 1.91 -10.61 -3.05
N ALA A 469 2.97 -11.22 -3.59
CA ALA A 469 3.00 -11.54 -5.01
C ALA A 469 1.79 -12.42 -5.41
N GLY A 470 1.04 -12.01 -6.42
CA GLY A 470 -0.16 -12.70 -6.89
C GLY A 470 -1.48 -12.21 -6.27
N ALA A 471 -1.45 -11.31 -5.27
CA ALA A 471 -2.67 -10.85 -4.60
C ALA A 471 -3.66 -10.16 -5.55
N GLN A 472 -3.18 -9.54 -6.64
CA GLN A 472 -4.05 -8.90 -7.63
C GLN A 472 -5.07 -9.85 -8.26
N ARG A 473 -4.78 -11.16 -8.35
CA ARG A 473 -5.68 -12.12 -9.01
C ARG A 473 -6.93 -12.41 -8.20
N THR A 474 -6.93 -12.10 -6.90
CA THR A 474 -8.00 -12.43 -5.96
C THR A 474 -9.04 -11.31 -5.83
N GLY A 475 -9.02 -10.34 -6.74
CA GLY A 475 -9.94 -9.19 -6.66
C GLY A 475 -9.68 -8.28 -5.45
N ALA A 476 -8.45 -8.32 -4.92
CA ALA A 476 -8.06 -7.63 -3.70
C ALA A 476 -7.26 -6.35 -3.98
N ALA A 477 -7.68 -5.23 -3.39
CA ALA A 477 -6.91 -4.00 -3.31
C ALA A 477 -6.28 -3.88 -1.92
N SER A 478 -5.02 -3.44 -1.83
CA SER A 478 -4.37 -3.23 -0.55
C SER A 478 -4.49 -1.79 -0.03
N TRP A 479 -4.30 -1.57 1.28
CA TRP A 479 -4.09 -0.22 1.83
C TRP A 479 -2.95 -0.18 2.83
N SER A 480 -2.38 1.00 3.08
CA SER A 480 -1.18 1.22 3.89
C SER A 480 -1.32 1.04 5.41
N GLY A 481 -2.39 0.42 5.91
CA GLY A 481 -2.63 0.24 7.34
C GLY A 481 -2.94 1.50 8.14
N ASP A 482 -2.73 1.40 9.45
CA ASP A 482 -3.24 2.32 10.48
C ASP A 482 -2.36 3.58 10.65
N ILE A 483 -2.16 4.32 9.57
CA ILE A 483 -1.20 5.44 9.50
C ILE A 483 -1.59 6.66 10.37
N PHE A 484 -0.60 7.47 10.75
CA PHE A 484 -0.83 8.71 11.51
C PHE A 484 -1.09 9.91 10.61
N ALA A 485 -2.00 10.79 11.03
CA ALA A 485 -2.23 12.07 10.39
C ALA A 485 -1.05 13.02 10.69
N ASN A 486 -0.12 13.16 9.75
CA ASN A 486 0.85 14.24 9.66
C ASN A 486 1.41 14.34 8.22
N TRP A 487 2.15 15.42 7.94
CA TRP A 487 2.69 15.70 6.60
C TRP A 487 3.78 14.73 6.14
N LYS A 488 4.60 14.20 7.05
CA LYS A 488 5.63 13.19 6.72
C LYS A 488 4.96 11.91 6.22
N THR A 489 4.04 11.37 7.01
CA THR A 489 3.27 10.18 6.66
C THR A 489 2.52 10.38 5.35
N PHE A 490 1.93 11.56 5.13
CA PHE A 490 1.28 11.88 3.86
C PHE A 490 2.26 11.79 2.67
N GLY A 491 3.46 12.36 2.79
CA GLY A 491 4.49 12.26 1.75
C GLY A 491 4.92 10.82 1.45
N GLU A 492 5.03 9.97 2.48
CA GLU A 492 5.37 8.55 2.35
C GLU A 492 4.33 7.75 1.56
N GLN A 493 3.05 8.16 1.60
CA GLN A 493 1.99 7.48 0.85
C GLN A 493 2.19 7.54 -0.67
N ILE A 494 2.88 8.56 -1.17
CA ILE A 494 3.08 8.76 -2.61
C ILE A 494 4.06 7.72 -3.15
N ASN A 495 5.29 7.72 -2.64
CA ASN A 495 6.32 6.78 -3.09
C ASN A 495 6.00 5.33 -2.67
N GLY A 496 5.41 5.12 -1.49
CA GLY A 496 4.99 3.81 -1.02
C GLY A 496 3.90 3.18 -1.90
N GLY A 497 2.85 3.95 -2.24
CA GLY A 497 1.80 3.48 -3.15
C GLY A 497 2.31 3.19 -4.57
N VAL A 498 3.27 3.99 -5.06
CA VAL A 498 3.96 3.72 -6.33
C VAL A 498 4.79 2.43 -6.27
N ASN A 499 5.52 2.19 -5.18
CA ASN A 499 6.30 0.97 -5.01
C ASN A 499 5.43 -0.29 -4.87
N VAL A 500 4.19 -0.19 -4.37
CA VAL A 500 3.20 -1.28 -4.47
C VAL A 500 2.81 -1.51 -5.93
N THR A 501 2.39 -0.46 -6.63
CA THR A 501 1.77 -0.59 -7.95
C THR A 501 2.74 -0.97 -9.07
N ILE A 502 4.01 -0.58 -8.98
CA ILE A 502 5.06 -0.99 -9.94
C ILE A 502 5.39 -2.48 -9.87
N THR A 503 5.13 -3.17 -8.75
CA THR A 503 5.34 -4.62 -8.62
C THR A 503 4.30 -5.46 -9.36
N GLY A 504 3.28 -4.81 -9.93
CA GLY A 504 2.17 -5.50 -10.56
C GLY A 504 0.97 -5.71 -9.64
N ASN A 505 0.87 -5.07 -8.49
CA ASN A 505 -0.38 -5.00 -7.71
C ASN A 505 -1.10 -3.67 -8.00
N PRO A 506 -2.05 -3.61 -8.96
CA PRO A 506 -2.45 -2.35 -9.60
C PRO A 506 -3.41 -1.50 -8.78
N TYR A 507 -4.05 -2.06 -7.76
CA TYR A 507 -5.08 -1.40 -6.96
C TYR A 507 -4.62 -1.27 -5.51
N TRP A 508 -4.45 -0.03 -5.08
CA TRP A 508 -3.96 0.34 -3.76
C TRP A 508 -4.71 1.59 -3.25
N SER A 509 -4.78 1.74 -1.93
CA SER A 509 -5.41 2.85 -1.21
C SER A 509 -4.64 3.24 0.04
N GLN A 510 -5.10 4.29 0.72
CA GLN A 510 -4.67 4.67 2.06
C GLN A 510 -5.87 5.27 2.83
N ASP A 511 -5.66 5.60 4.10
CA ASP A 511 -6.63 6.30 4.96
C ASP A 511 -6.52 7.81 4.77
N THR A 512 -7.36 8.37 3.88
CA THR A 512 -7.29 9.81 3.56
C THR A 512 -7.51 10.64 4.82
N GLY A 513 -6.47 11.37 5.24
CA GLY A 513 -6.47 12.15 6.48
C GLY A 513 -5.87 11.47 7.70
N GLY A 514 -5.29 10.27 7.55
CA GLY A 514 -4.68 9.47 8.60
C GLY A 514 -5.71 8.71 9.46
N PHE A 515 -5.35 7.48 9.85
CA PHE A 515 -6.12 6.66 10.77
C PHE A 515 -6.18 7.32 12.16
N PHE A 516 -5.01 7.57 12.76
CA PHE A 516 -4.87 8.25 14.04
C PHE A 516 -4.68 9.76 13.88
N VAL A 517 -5.40 10.56 14.66
CA VAL A 517 -5.28 12.03 14.68
C VAL A 517 -4.86 12.48 16.07
N THR A 518 -3.57 12.38 16.36
CA THR A 518 -2.98 12.69 17.68
C THR A 518 -2.25 14.04 17.70
N GLU A 519 -1.67 14.47 16.58
CA GLU A 519 -0.90 15.72 16.46
C GLU A 519 -1.79 16.97 16.27
N TYR A 520 -3.10 16.79 16.13
CA TYR A 520 -4.05 17.88 15.88
C TYR A 520 -5.12 17.93 16.98
N PRO A 521 -4.87 18.67 18.09
CA PRO A 521 -5.85 18.81 19.17
C PRO A 521 -7.18 19.35 18.65
N GLY A 522 -8.28 18.71 19.05
CA GLY A 522 -9.62 19.01 18.55
C GLY A 522 -9.94 18.40 17.19
N GLY A 523 -9.04 17.64 16.58
CA GLY A 523 -9.33 16.82 15.41
C GLY A 523 -9.79 17.61 14.19
N GLU A 524 -10.98 17.30 13.69
CA GLU A 524 -11.65 17.99 12.59
C GLU A 524 -11.95 19.47 12.88
N GLN A 525 -11.90 19.88 14.15
CA GLN A 525 -12.01 21.29 14.54
C GLN A 525 -10.70 22.07 14.37
N ASN A 526 -9.57 21.38 14.21
CA ASN A 526 -8.27 22.00 14.08
C ASN A 526 -8.02 22.49 12.63
N PRO A 527 -7.77 23.79 12.38
CA PRO A 527 -7.55 24.30 11.03
C PRO A 527 -6.32 23.67 10.33
N ALA A 528 -5.27 23.31 11.07
CA ALA A 528 -4.11 22.64 10.48
C ALA A 528 -4.44 21.21 10.02
N TYR A 529 -5.31 20.51 10.74
CA TYR A 529 -5.82 19.21 10.29
C TYR A 529 -6.69 19.35 9.04
N ARG A 530 -7.55 20.37 8.98
CA ARG A 530 -8.42 20.61 7.81
C ARG A 530 -7.61 20.84 6.54
N GLU A 531 -6.52 21.59 6.63
CA GLU A 531 -5.59 21.75 5.51
C GLU A 531 -4.95 20.41 5.11
N LEU A 532 -4.41 19.66 6.08
CA LEU A 532 -3.84 18.33 5.82
C LEU A 532 -4.86 17.42 5.13
N PHE A 533 -6.09 17.33 5.67
CA PHE A 533 -7.17 16.53 5.14
C PHE A 533 -7.53 16.92 3.70
N ALA A 534 -7.61 18.22 3.41
CA ALA A 534 -7.92 18.70 2.06
C ALA A 534 -6.84 18.32 1.04
N ARG A 535 -5.55 18.47 1.40
CA ARG A 535 -4.44 18.06 0.52
C ARG A 535 -4.39 16.55 0.33
N TRP A 536 -4.66 15.80 1.39
CA TRP A 536 -4.72 14.34 1.33
C TRP A 536 -5.91 13.86 0.49
N PHE A 537 -7.05 14.55 0.56
CA PHE A 537 -8.24 14.25 -0.24
C PHE A 537 -8.01 14.53 -1.74
N GLN A 538 -7.26 15.58 -2.07
CA GLN A 538 -6.79 15.83 -3.43
C GLN A 538 -5.93 14.69 -3.95
N PHE A 539 -4.97 14.21 -3.16
CA PHE A 539 -4.17 13.04 -3.50
C PHE A 539 -5.03 11.79 -3.69
N GLY A 540 -5.93 11.50 -2.74
CA GLY A 540 -6.82 10.33 -2.78
C GLY A 540 -7.66 10.24 -4.05
N ALA A 541 -8.06 11.37 -4.65
CA ALA A 541 -8.78 11.39 -5.93
C ALA A 541 -7.96 10.78 -7.09
N PHE A 542 -6.64 10.73 -6.98
CA PHE A 542 -5.71 10.12 -7.95
C PHE A 542 -5.12 8.79 -7.47
N ASN A 543 -5.60 8.23 -6.36
CA ASN A 543 -5.27 6.85 -5.98
C ASN A 543 -6.10 5.86 -6.83
N PRO A 544 -5.63 4.62 -7.06
CA PRO A 544 -6.43 3.60 -7.74
C PRO A 544 -7.82 3.44 -7.10
N ILE A 545 -7.87 3.34 -5.77
CA ILE A 545 -9.10 3.34 -4.97
C ILE A 545 -9.13 4.60 -4.10
N PHE A 546 -10.26 5.33 -4.10
CA PHE A 546 -10.40 6.59 -3.38
C PHE A 546 -11.23 6.42 -2.09
N ARG A 547 -10.56 6.44 -0.93
CA ARG A 547 -11.19 6.13 0.36
C ARG A 547 -10.81 7.10 1.46
N VAL A 548 -11.82 7.53 2.23
CA VAL A 548 -11.68 8.23 3.51
C VAL A 548 -11.94 7.23 4.64
N HIS A 549 -11.05 7.21 5.62
CA HIS A 549 -11.16 6.36 6.82
C HIS A 549 -10.34 6.93 7.98
N GLY A 550 -10.63 6.45 9.19
CA GLY A 550 -9.84 6.66 10.40
C GLY A 550 -10.67 6.59 11.68
N THR A 551 -9.99 6.70 12.82
CA THR A 551 -10.57 6.67 14.17
C THR A 551 -10.68 8.07 14.79
N SER A 552 -11.19 8.16 16.02
CA SER A 552 -11.12 9.31 16.95
C SER A 552 -11.91 10.58 16.61
N ILE A 553 -12.21 10.84 15.33
CA ILE A 553 -12.85 12.09 14.87
C ILE A 553 -13.89 11.83 13.76
N GLU A 554 -14.78 12.80 13.49
CA GLU A 554 -15.63 12.79 12.29
C GLU A 554 -14.83 13.24 11.05
N ARG A 555 -15.10 12.65 9.87
CA ARG A 555 -14.36 12.96 8.63
C ARG A 555 -15.25 13.07 7.39
N GLU A 556 -16.55 12.88 7.55
CA GLU A 556 -17.52 12.94 6.48
C GLU A 556 -17.42 14.31 5.79
N PRO A 557 -17.04 14.39 4.49
CA PRO A 557 -16.71 15.65 3.84
C PRO A 557 -17.77 16.75 3.96
N TYR A 558 -19.05 16.37 4.05
CA TYR A 558 -20.16 17.32 4.15
C TYR A 558 -20.16 18.15 5.44
N ILE A 559 -19.50 17.72 6.53
CA ILE A 559 -19.46 18.49 7.78
C ILE A 559 -18.66 19.78 7.60
N PHE A 560 -17.67 19.76 6.70
CA PHE A 560 -16.80 20.90 6.45
C PHE A 560 -17.51 22.02 5.69
N LYS A 561 -18.68 21.76 5.11
CA LYS A 561 -19.51 22.82 4.52
C LYS A 561 -19.80 23.94 5.51
N ASP A 562 -20.00 23.58 6.78
CA ASP A 562 -20.31 24.53 7.86
C ASP A 562 -19.04 24.88 8.67
N LEU A 563 -18.12 23.93 8.86
CA LEU A 563 -16.88 24.15 9.65
C LEU A 563 -15.82 24.99 8.91
N ASP A 564 -15.70 24.82 7.59
CA ASP A 564 -14.68 25.44 6.74
C ASP A 564 -15.10 25.45 5.25
N PRO A 565 -15.92 26.44 4.82
CA PRO A 565 -16.49 26.46 3.47
C PRO A 565 -15.44 26.53 2.34
N GLU A 566 -14.28 27.14 2.58
CA GLU A 566 -13.20 27.23 1.59
C GLU A 566 -12.58 25.85 1.37
N MET A 567 -12.24 25.16 2.46
CA MET A 567 -11.73 23.79 2.41
C MET A 567 -12.76 22.84 1.78
N TYR A 568 -14.03 22.94 2.15
CA TYR A 568 -15.11 22.15 1.56
C TYR A 568 -15.21 22.34 0.03
N GLY A 569 -15.01 23.56 -0.47
CA GLY A 569 -14.93 23.83 -1.91
C GLY A 569 -13.83 23.04 -2.61
N SER A 570 -12.68 22.87 -1.96
CA SER A 570 -11.57 22.03 -2.45
C SER A 570 -11.96 20.54 -2.49
N LEU A 571 -12.64 20.03 -1.46
CA LEU A 571 -13.14 18.65 -1.44
C LEU A 571 -14.14 18.40 -2.58
N VAL A 572 -15.08 19.32 -2.80
CA VAL A 572 -16.08 19.22 -3.88
C VAL A 572 -15.42 19.21 -5.25
N LYS A 573 -14.45 20.09 -5.51
CA LYS A 573 -13.70 20.10 -6.78
C LYS A 573 -12.94 18.80 -7.01
N SER A 574 -12.32 18.26 -5.96
CA SER A 574 -11.53 17.02 -6.02
C SER A 574 -12.41 15.80 -6.31
N VAL A 575 -13.53 15.65 -5.58
CA VAL A 575 -14.47 14.54 -5.83
C VAL A 575 -15.14 14.69 -7.20
N ASN A 576 -15.55 15.89 -7.61
CA ASN A 576 -16.11 16.08 -8.94
C ASN A 576 -15.10 15.70 -10.03
N LEU A 577 -13.83 16.08 -9.89
CA LEU A 577 -12.79 15.67 -10.83
C LEU A 577 -12.64 14.14 -10.89
N ARG A 578 -12.66 13.44 -9.74
CA ARG A 578 -12.66 11.96 -9.70
C ARG A 578 -13.80 11.36 -10.53
N TYR A 579 -15.03 11.79 -10.28
CA TYR A 579 -16.21 11.23 -10.97
C TYR A 579 -16.22 11.58 -12.46
N ARG A 580 -15.77 12.79 -12.82
CA ARG A 580 -15.58 13.15 -14.21
C ARG A 580 -14.49 12.31 -14.88
N LEU A 581 -13.44 11.88 -14.16
CA LEU A 581 -12.40 11.00 -14.71
C LEU A 581 -12.82 9.53 -14.80
N LEU A 582 -14.02 9.12 -14.39
CA LEU A 582 -14.44 7.71 -14.44
C LEU A 582 -14.31 7.06 -15.82
N PRO A 583 -14.66 7.69 -16.97
CA PRO A 583 -14.42 7.08 -18.28
C PRO A 583 -12.93 6.81 -18.57
N TYR A 584 -12.05 7.70 -18.11
CA TYR A 584 -10.59 7.52 -18.21
C TYR A 584 -10.13 6.38 -17.29
N ILE A 585 -10.48 6.44 -16.00
CA ILE A 585 -10.06 5.47 -14.97
C ILE A 585 -10.57 4.07 -15.31
N TYR A 586 -11.84 3.94 -15.67
CA TYR A 586 -12.47 2.65 -15.95
C TYR A 586 -11.91 1.99 -17.21
N SER A 587 -11.57 2.79 -18.22
CA SER A 587 -10.90 2.27 -19.42
C SER A 587 -9.47 1.85 -19.16
N LEU A 588 -8.77 2.53 -18.24
CA LEU A 588 -7.44 2.11 -17.81
C LEU A 588 -7.48 0.88 -16.90
N SER A 589 -8.54 0.69 -16.11
CA SER A 589 -8.82 -0.57 -15.41
C SER A 589 -8.99 -1.72 -16.40
N TRP A 590 -9.69 -1.50 -17.53
CA TRP A 590 -9.72 -2.50 -18.60
C TRP A 590 -8.33 -2.76 -19.19
N LYS A 591 -7.51 -1.73 -19.39
CA LYS A 591 -6.13 -1.91 -19.86
C LYS A 591 -5.26 -2.69 -18.85
N ILE A 592 -5.51 -2.53 -17.54
CA ILE A 592 -4.90 -3.34 -16.49
C ILE A 592 -5.25 -4.82 -16.68
N THR A 593 -6.54 -5.13 -16.84
CA THR A 593 -7.04 -6.51 -16.97
C THR A 593 -6.71 -7.17 -18.32
N SER A 594 -6.70 -6.41 -19.41
CA SER A 594 -6.54 -6.95 -20.77
C SER A 594 -5.11 -6.92 -21.30
N ASP A 595 -4.22 -6.09 -20.72
CA ASP A 595 -2.87 -5.87 -21.23
C ASP A 595 -1.80 -5.72 -20.13
N GLY A 596 -2.11 -6.03 -18.87
CA GLY A 596 -1.13 -6.00 -17.78
C GLY A 596 -0.64 -4.58 -17.42
N TYR A 597 -1.45 -3.55 -17.65
CA TYR A 597 -1.09 -2.15 -17.36
C TYR A 597 -1.05 -1.82 -15.86
N THR A 598 -0.67 -0.57 -15.54
CA THR A 598 -0.63 0.02 -14.20
C THR A 598 -1.18 1.44 -14.22
N LEU A 599 -2.08 1.79 -13.28
CA LEU A 599 -2.76 3.09 -13.23
C LEU A 599 -1.97 4.16 -12.45
N MET A 600 -1.59 3.91 -11.20
CA MET A 600 -0.69 4.80 -10.44
C MET A 600 0.74 4.34 -10.71
N ARG A 601 1.57 5.19 -11.33
CA ARG A 601 2.81 4.77 -11.99
C ARG A 601 3.99 5.59 -11.52
N ALA A 602 5.12 4.92 -11.28
CA ALA A 602 6.38 5.62 -11.11
C ALA A 602 6.69 6.40 -12.38
N VAL A 603 7.11 7.66 -12.26
CA VAL A 603 7.56 8.47 -13.40
C VAL A 603 8.57 7.73 -14.32
N PRO A 604 9.56 6.98 -13.81
CA PRO A 604 10.46 6.20 -14.66
C PRO A 604 9.80 5.10 -15.50
N MET A 605 8.55 4.67 -15.23
CA MET A 605 7.84 3.71 -16.10
C MET A 605 7.62 4.31 -17.49
N ASP A 606 7.30 5.60 -17.56
CA ASP A 606 7.00 6.31 -18.80
C ASP A 606 8.23 7.07 -19.35
N PHE A 607 9.20 7.37 -18.49
CA PHE A 607 10.41 8.14 -18.80
C PHE A 607 11.72 7.47 -18.33
N PRO A 608 11.97 6.17 -18.62
CA PRO A 608 13.14 5.45 -18.10
C PRO A 608 14.48 5.93 -18.66
N ALA A 609 14.48 6.80 -19.68
CA ALA A 609 15.72 7.39 -20.19
C ALA A 609 16.14 8.66 -19.40
N ASP A 610 15.21 9.24 -18.65
CA ASP A 610 15.42 10.47 -17.88
C ASP A 610 15.72 10.12 -16.42
N LYS A 611 17.01 10.06 -16.08
CA LYS A 611 17.47 9.65 -14.75
C LYS A 611 17.05 10.61 -13.63
N ALA A 612 16.71 11.86 -13.95
CA ALA A 612 16.19 12.79 -12.95
C ALA A 612 14.86 12.29 -12.34
N THR A 613 14.14 11.42 -13.07
CA THR A 613 12.88 10.85 -12.61
C THR A 613 13.03 9.79 -11.52
N TYR A 614 14.23 9.23 -11.32
CA TYR A 614 14.43 8.11 -10.39
C TYR A 614 14.36 8.55 -8.93
N ALA A 615 14.65 9.82 -8.65
CA ALA A 615 14.64 10.40 -7.31
C ALA A 615 13.32 11.13 -6.97
N ILE A 616 12.33 11.09 -7.86
CA ILE A 616 11.03 11.73 -7.62
C ILE A 616 10.23 10.88 -6.64
N ASN A 617 10.06 11.40 -5.42
CA ASN A 617 9.35 10.72 -4.32
C ASN A 617 7.95 11.32 -4.05
N ASP A 618 7.64 12.46 -4.66
CA ASP A 618 6.49 13.33 -4.38
C ASP A 618 5.56 13.52 -5.59
N ALA A 619 5.86 12.90 -6.73
CA ALA A 619 5.02 12.95 -7.92
C ALA A 619 4.95 11.60 -8.64
N PHE A 620 3.86 11.37 -9.36
CA PHE A 620 3.61 10.13 -10.08
C PHE A 620 2.75 10.36 -11.31
N MET A 621 2.77 9.40 -12.24
CA MET A 621 1.89 9.40 -13.39
C MET A 621 0.58 8.66 -13.02
N PHE A 622 -0.58 9.30 -13.25
CA PHE A 622 -1.90 8.69 -13.15
C PHE A 622 -2.43 8.35 -14.54
N GLY A 623 -2.23 7.09 -14.93
CA GLY A 623 -2.33 6.61 -16.30
C GLY A 623 -1.27 7.25 -17.21
N PRO A 624 -1.45 7.20 -18.53
CA PRO A 624 -0.44 7.70 -19.47
C PRO A 624 -0.36 9.23 -19.54
N SER A 625 -1.35 9.95 -18.98
CA SER A 625 -1.58 11.36 -19.31
C SER A 625 -1.25 12.35 -18.20
N LEU A 626 -1.51 12.02 -16.93
CA LEU A 626 -1.54 13.00 -15.85
C LEU A 626 -0.32 12.85 -14.93
N LEU A 627 0.54 13.86 -14.85
CA LEU A 627 1.57 13.96 -13.82
C LEU A 627 0.97 14.69 -12.61
N VAL A 628 0.80 13.96 -11.51
CA VAL A 628 0.21 14.44 -10.26
C VAL A 628 1.33 14.72 -9.27
N HIS A 629 1.36 15.92 -8.69
CA HIS A 629 2.31 16.29 -7.63
C HIS A 629 1.52 16.84 -6.43
N PRO A 630 1.15 15.98 -5.46
CA PRO A 630 0.48 16.39 -4.23
C PRO A 630 1.27 17.40 -3.41
N VAL A 631 0.57 18.29 -2.71
CA VAL A 631 1.18 19.23 -1.75
C VAL A 631 1.35 18.51 -0.41
N THR A 632 2.58 18.18 -0.02
CA THR A 632 2.92 17.37 1.17
C THR A 632 3.53 18.20 2.31
N ARG A 633 3.24 19.50 2.34
CA ARG A 633 3.67 20.41 3.39
C ARG A 633 2.54 21.38 3.75
N PRO A 634 2.51 21.89 4.99
CA PRO A 634 1.59 22.96 5.34
C PRO A 634 1.93 24.24 4.57
N MET A 635 0.90 24.97 4.17
CA MET A 635 0.95 26.23 3.46
C MET A 635 0.22 27.34 4.24
N TYR A 636 -0.92 27.04 4.86
CA TYR A 636 -1.77 28.04 5.53
C TYR A 636 -1.68 27.98 7.06
N HIS A 637 -1.64 26.77 7.60
CA HIS A 637 -1.70 26.49 9.03
C HIS A 637 -0.47 25.69 9.48
N VAL A 638 0.69 26.29 9.26
CA VAL A 638 1.97 25.73 9.71
C VAL A 638 1.97 25.69 11.25
N GLN A 639 2.11 24.49 11.82
CA GLN A 639 2.22 24.29 13.26
C GLN A 639 3.69 24.29 13.68
N ASN A 640 3.98 24.79 14.88
CA ASN A 640 5.30 24.66 15.46
C ASN A 640 5.62 23.17 15.69
N PRO A 641 6.84 22.70 15.39
CA PRO A 641 7.26 21.35 15.75
C PRO A 641 7.11 21.16 17.26
N PRO A 642 6.87 19.93 17.77
CA PRO A 642 6.76 19.67 19.20
C PRO A 642 7.93 20.27 19.99
N ALA A 643 7.66 20.75 21.20
CA ALA A 643 8.72 21.20 22.10
C ALA A 643 9.70 20.06 22.41
N GLU A 644 10.98 20.38 22.57
CA GLU A 644 12.03 19.40 22.81
C GLU A 644 12.05 18.98 24.27
N THR A 645 12.30 17.70 24.55
CA THR A 645 12.58 17.21 25.91
C THR A 645 13.76 18.01 26.47
N ILE A 646 13.62 18.52 27.70
CA ILE A 646 14.70 19.29 28.33
C ILE A 646 15.93 18.37 28.53
N PRO A 647 17.10 18.69 27.94
CA PRO A 647 18.29 17.87 28.08
C PRO A 647 18.78 17.77 29.52
N ALA A 648 19.31 16.60 29.90
CA ALA A 648 19.76 16.30 31.27
C ALA A 648 20.75 17.31 31.85
N GLN A 649 21.62 17.89 31.01
CA GLN A 649 22.61 18.88 31.44
C GLN A 649 22.00 20.20 31.97
N PHE A 650 20.70 20.41 31.73
CA PHE A 650 19.95 21.57 32.20
C PHE A 650 19.05 21.25 33.39
N LEU A 651 19.09 20.02 33.92
CA LEU A 651 18.34 19.60 35.09
C LEU A 651 19.32 19.18 36.19
N THR A 652 19.12 19.69 37.40
CA THR A 652 19.91 19.27 38.56
C THR A 652 19.02 19.08 39.78
N ASN A 653 19.35 18.09 40.61
CA ASN A 653 18.60 17.80 41.82
C ASN A 653 19.14 18.57 43.02
N ASP A 654 18.48 18.47 44.18
CA ASP A 654 18.85 19.21 45.40
C ASP A 654 20.27 18.87 45.90
N ALA A 655 20.77 17.68 45.56
CA ALA A 655 22.13 17.23 45.87
C ALA A 655 23.18 17.68 44.84
N GLY A 656 22.80 18.48 43.83
CA GLY A 656 23.68 18.98 42.77
C GLY A 656 24.08 17.92 41.73
N ARG A 657 23.35 16.79 41.66
CA ARG A 657 23.53 15.75 40.64
C ARG A 657 22.68 16.07 39.41
N ALA A 658 23.01 15.47 38.26
CA ALA A 658 22.23 15.65 37.03
C ALA A 658 20.87 14.91 37.13
N GLY A 659 19.81 15.54 36.62
CA GLY A 659 18.43 15.03 36.67
C GLY A 659 17.58 15.63 37.80
N LEU A 660 16.33 15.16 37.93
CA LEU A 660 15.40 15.56 39.00
C LEU A 660 15.15 14.39 39.98
N ASP A 661 14.94 14.71 41.26
CA ASP A 661 14.59 13.72 42.28
C ASP A 661 13.13 13.30 42.13
N GLY A 662 12.89 12.03 41.79
CA GLY A 662 11.56 11.45 41.60
C GLY A 662 11.09 10.64 42.80
N GLN A 663 9.82 10.80 43.19
CA GLN A 663 9.14 9.99 44.21
C GLN A 663 7.87 9.39 43.62
N TYR A 664 7.74 8.07 43.67
CA TYR A 664 6.53 7.35 43.27
C TYR A 664 5.61 7.12 44.46
N PHE A 665 4.31 7.03 44.20
CA PHE A 665 3.26 6.78 45.16
C PHE A 665 2.26 5.76 44.60
N ALA A 666 1.79 4.86 45.46
CA ALA A 666 0.62 4.04 45.15
C ALA A 666 -0.65 4.87 45.34
N GLY A 667 -1.53 4.83 44.34
CA GLY A 667 -2.71 5.69 44.21
C GLY A 667 -2.47 6.93 43.36
N GLU A 668 -3.55 7.52 42.85
CA GLU A 668 -3.53 8.62 41.87
C GLU A 668 -3.39 10.02 42.50
N ASN A 669 -3.38 10.12 43.83
CA ASN A 669 -3.34 11.39 44.57
C ASN A 669 -2.28 11.38 45.69
N PHE A 670 -1.13 10.76 45.45
CA PHE A 670 0.04 10.74 46.34
C PHE A 670 -0.22 10.07 47.70
N GLU A 671 -1.07 9.05 47.75
CA GLU A 671 -1.59 8.46 48.97
C GLU A 671 -0.52 7.73 49.79
N THR A 672 0.25 6.84 49.15
CA THR A 672 1.27 6.04 49.83
C THR A 672 2.61 6.13 49.11
N ALA A 673 3.60 6.77 49.72
CA ALA A 673 4.95 6.87 49.17
C ALA A 673 5.60 5.49 48.99
N LYS A 674 6.22 5.27 47.82
CA LYS A 674 6.93 4.05 47.43
C LYS A 674 8.41 4.38 47.14
N GLY A 675 8.97 3.89 46.04
CA GLY A 675 10.38 4.10 45.72
C GLY A 675 10.69 5.50 45.20
N LYS A 676 11.99 5.83 45.28
CA LYS A 676 12.58 7.06 44.75
C LYS A 676 13.49 6.74 43.57
N THR A 677 13.67 7.71 42.69
CA THR A 677 14.56 7.64 41.53
C THR A 677 15.25 8.99 41.31
N ILE A 678 16.27 9.02 40.45
CA ILE A 678 16.80 10.25 39.87
C ILE A 678 16.68 10.08 38.37
N ASP A 679 15.83 10.88 37.73
CA ASP A 679 15.61 10.81 36.30
C ASP A 679 16.41 11.92 35.63
N ALA A 680 17.40 11.52 34.81
CA ALA A 680 18.29 12.45 34.10
C ALA A 680 17.50 13.38 33.17
N THR A 681 16.43 12.86 32.56
CA THR A 681 15.44 13.60 31.79
C THR A 681 14.05 13.09 32.16
N ILE A 682 13.05 13.97 32.13
CA ILE A 682 11.65 13.55 32.23
C ILE A 682 11.13 13.30 30.81
N ASP A 683 11.30 12.07 30.34
CA ASP A 683 10.73 11.54 29.10
C ASP A 683 10.43 10.05 29.33
N LEU A 684 9.43 9.84 30.18
CA LEU A 684 9.14 8.57 30.80
C LEU A 684 8.01 7.88 30.04
N LYS A 685 8.21 6.58 29.79
CA LYS A 685 7.21 5.70 29.18
C LYS A 685 7.12 4.42 30.00
N TRP A 686 5.92 4.02 30.38
CA TRP A 686 5.70 2.79 31.15
C TRP A 686 4.99 1.76 30.26
N PRO A 687 5.73 0.83 29.62
CA PRO A 687 5.15 -0.14 28.71
C PRO A 687 4.14 -1.06 29.43
N GLY A 688 3.12 -1.52 28.69
CA GLY A 688 2.17 -2.50 29.20
C GLY A 688 2.72 -3.94 29.19
N PRO A 689 2.01 -4.87 29.85
CA PRO A 689 2.34 -6.29 29.77
C PRO A 689 2.43 -6.79 28.32
N PRO A 690 3.38 -7.68 27.97
CA PRO A 690 4.29 -8.41 28.87
C PRO A 690 5.56 -7.61 29.26
N LEU A 691 5.76 -6.42 28.71
CA LEU A 691 6.96 -5.59 28.93
C LEU A 691 6.86 -4.67 30.16
N ALA A 692 5.78 -4.76 30.93
CA ALA A 692 5.55 -3.90 32.08
C ALA A 692 6.65 -4.03 33.12
N GLN A 693 7.27 -2.90 33.43
CA GLN A 693 8.22 -2.74 34.52
C GLN A 693 7.65 -1.67 35.45
N PRO A 694 6.91 -2.06 36.51
CA PRO A 694 6.43 -1.12 37.50
C PRO A 694 7.57 -0.25 38.04
N PRO A 695 7.36 1.06 38.23
CA PRO A 695 8.39 1.94 38.79
C PRO A 695 8.81 1.49 40.19
N ALA A 696 9.95 1.99 40.66
CA ALA A 696 10.56 1.55 41.92
C ALA A 696 9.54 1.52 43.09
N GLY A 697 9.29 0.33 43.64
CA GLY A 697 8.41 0.10 44.78
C GLY A 697 6.90 0.06 44.48
N LEU A 698 6.49 0.13 43.22
CA LEU A 698 5.11 -0.10 42.78
C LEU A 698 4.91 -1.55 42.32
N ASP A 699 3.71 -2.07 42.54
CA ASP A 699 3.31 -3.43 42.12
C ASP A 699 2.63 -3.42 40.73
N SER A 700 2.30 -2.24 40.21
CA SER A 700 1.58 -2.02 38.96
C SER A 700 2.11 -0.80 38.22
N VAL A 701 1.92 -0.77 36.90
CA VAL A 701 2.09 0.42 36.04
C VAL A 701 0.78 1.23 35.92
N GLU A 702 -0.24 0.90 36.69
CA GLU A 702 -1.56 1.56 36.69
C GLU A 702 -1.90 2.06 38.08
N HIS A 703 -2.78 3.07 38.16
CA HIS A 703 -3.28 3.65 39.40
C HIS A 703 -2.15 4.11 40.34
N PHE A 704 -1.22 4.91 39.82
CA PHE A 704 -0.09 5.44 40.57
C PHE A 704 0.07 6.94 40.35
N SER A 705 0.87 7.59 41.18
CA SER A 705 1.25 9.00 41.00
C SER A 705 2.73 9.19 41.29
N ALA A 706 3.30 10.26 40.75
CA ALA A 706 4.71 10.56 40.87
C ALA A 706 4.96 12.07 40.95
N ARG A 707 5.99 12.44 41.70
CA ARG A 707 6.46 13.83 41.83
C ARG A 707 7.95 13.91 41.57
N TRP A 708 8.36 14.88 40.76
CA TRP A 708 9.77 15.22 40.53
C TRP A 708 10.07 16.63 41.00
N GLU A 709 11.20 16.82 41.69
CA GLU A 709 11.65 18.11 42.21
C GLU A 709 13.15 18.33 41.93
N GLY A 710 13.54 19.59 41.71
CA GLY A 710 14.92 20.01 41.46
C GLY A 710 14.96 21.37 40.78
N ASP A 711 16.05 21.69 40.09
CA ASP A 711 16.28 22.94 39.38
C ASP A 711 16.43 22.75 37.87
N LEU A 712 15.80 23.64 37.10
CA LEU A 712 16.08 23.89 35.68
C LEU A 712 17.16 24.98 35.57
N ILE A 713 18.16 24.76 34.70
CA ILE A 713 19.23 25.73 34.42
C ILE A 713 19.04 26.29 33.01
N ALA A 714 18.78 27.60 32.89
CA ALA A 714 18.56 28.23 31.60
C ALA A 714 19.87 28.42 30.80
N PRO A 715 19.98 27.95 29.54
CA PRO A 715 21.19 28.12 28.72
C PRO A 715 21.39 29.54 28.16
N GLU A 716 20.32 30.33 28.07
CA GLU A 716 20.30 31.66 27.46
C GLU A 716 19.27 32.56 28.14
N ASP A 717 19.38 33.86 27.92
CA ASP A 717 18.43 34.85 28.42
C ASP A 717 17.20 34.89 27.52
N GLY A 718 16.00 34.99 28.11
CA GLY A 718 14.79 35.35 27.39
C GLY A 718 13.55 34.58 27.79
N GLU A 719 12.52 34.67 26.94
CA GLU A 719 11.26 33.96 27.10
C GLU A 719 11.40 32.51 26.64
N TYR A 720 11.15 31.58 27.55
CA TYR A 720 11.02 30.16 27.29
C TYR A 720 9.54 29.78 27.22
N GLU A 721 9.23 28.76 26.43
CA GLU A 721 7.98 28.01 26.58
C GLU A 721 8.30 26.75 27.37
N LEU A 722 7.73 26.58 28.55
CA LEU A 722 7.92 25.39 29.39
C LEU A 722 6.60 24.63 29.49
N GLY A 723 6.64 23.30 29.31
CA GLY A 723 5.41 22.52 29.31
C GLY A 723 5.61 21.04 29.59
N LEU A 724 4.48 20.38 29.86
CA LEU A 724 4.39 18.94 30.08
C LEU A 724 3.52 18.31 29.00
N GLU A 725 3.91 17.13 28.56
CA GLU A 725 3.11 16.24 27.73
C GLU A 725 2.84 14.95 28.48
N GLY A 726 1.58 14.59 28.70
CA GLY A 726 1.21 13.33 29.33
C GLY A 726 -0.21 12.88 29.00
N ASP A 727 -0.52 11.60 29.19
CA ASP A 727 -1.83 10.98 28.94
C ASP A 727 -2.85 11.27 30.04
N ASP A 728 -2.51 11.03 31.31
CA ASP A 728 -3.42 11.30 32.41
C ASP A 728 -3.14 12.68 33.03
N GLY A 729 -3.21 12.83 34.35
CA GLY A 729 -3.12 14.14 34.97
C GLY A 729 -1.69 14.59 35.21
N PHE A 730 -1.38 15.84 34.90
CA PHE A 730 -0.08 16.44 35.17
C PHE A 730 -0.14 17.92 35.58
N ARG A 731 0.85 18.35 36.35
CA ARG A 731 1.03 19.74 36.79
C ARG A 731 2.51 20.13 36.76
N LEU A 732 2.78 21.36 36.32
CA LEU A 732 4.11 21.97 36.36
C LEU A 732 4.10 23.19 37.27
N PHE A 733 5.05 23.23 38.18
CA PHE A 733 5.34 24.38 39.01
C PHE A 733 6.74 24.90 38.68
N VAL A 734 6.88 26.20 38.57
CA VAL A 734 8.14 26.91 38.35
C VAL A 734 8.22 28.04 39.36
N LYS A 735 9.32 28.14 40.12
CA LYS A 735 9.47 29.10 41.24
C LYS A 735 8.33 29.00 42.28
N GLY A 736 7.78 27.80 42.45
CA GLY A 736 6.66 27.51 43.36
C GLY A 736 5.27 27.87 42.80
N GLU A 737 5.18 28.57 41.66
CA GLU A 737 3.92 28.90 41.02
C GLU A 737 3.49 27.81 40.05
N LYS A 738 2.21 27.42 40.07
CA LYS A 738 1.64 26.44 39.14
C LYS A 738 1.38 27.11 37.80
N ILE A 739 2.18 26.77 36.78
CA ILE A 739 2.10 27.38 35.45
C ILE A 739 1.40 26.49 34.42
N VAL A 740 1.33 25.17 34.67
CA VAL A 740 0.57 24.21 33.88
C VAL A 740 -0.25 23.33 34.81
N GLU A 741 -1.52 23.13 34.45
CA GLU A 741 -2.42 22.20 35.14
C GLU A 741 -3.36 21.54 34.14
N ASP A 742 -3.34 20.21 34.14
CA ASP A 742 -4.37 19.40 33.53
C ASP A 742 -4.48 18.11 34.34
N TRP A 743 -5.29 18.13 35.42
CA TRP A 743 -5.40 17.02 36.36
C TRP A 743 -6.61 16.13 36.04
N ASN A 744 -6.66 15.59 34.82
CA ASN A 744 -7.75 14.76 34.32
C ASN A 744 -7.21 13.49 33.65
N THR A 745 -7.97 12.40 33.71
CA THR A 745 -7.74 11.18 32.91
C THR A 745 -7.95 11.49 31.43
N GLY A 746 -7.10 10.97 30.54
CA GLY A 746 -7.23 11.28 29.12
C GLY A 746 -6.18 10.63 28.21
N ALA A 747 -6.18 11.05 26.95
CA ALA A 747 -5.12 10.72 26.00
C ALA A 747 -3.98 11.74 26.11
N LYS A 748 -2.81 11.36 25.57
CA LYS A 748 -1.60 12.18 25.59
C LYS A 748 -1.84 13.58 25.04
N ARG A 749 -1.50 14.61 25.81
CA ARG A 749 -1.67 16.02 25.43
C ARG A 749 -0.57 16.90 26.00
N TYR A 750 -0.19 17.94 25.25
CA TYR A 750 0.78 18.94 25.67
C TYR A 750 0.09 20.20 26.22
N ARG A 751 0.64 20.75 27.30
CA ARG A 751 0.29 22.08 27.83
C ARG A 751 1.57 22.81 28.21
N SER A 752 1.62 24.09 27.90
CA SER A 752 2.78 24.94 28.18
C SER A 752 2.38 26.33 28.64
N ALA A 753 3.34 27.02 29.24
CA ALA A 753 3.26 28.43 29.57
C ALA A 753 4.58 29.13 29.22
N LYS A 754 4.51 30.43 28.98
CA LYS A 754 5.69 31.27 28.73
C LYS A 754 6.29 31.73 30.05
N VAL A 755 7.60 31.58 30.20
CA VAL A 755 8.36 31.98 31.40
C VAL A 755 9.65 32.68 30.98
N THR A 756 9.93 33.85 31.54
CA THR A 756 11.20 34.55 31.27
C THR A 756 12.28 34.08 32.26
N LEU A 757 13.40 33.58 31.75
CA LEU A 757 14.52 33.07 32.54
C LEU A 757 15.81 33.82 32.20
N THR A 758 16.73 33.87 33.17
CA THR A 758 18.07 34.43 32.99
C THR A 758 19.10 33.31 32.78
N LYS A 759 20.05 33.49 31.88
CA LYS A 759 21.10 32.51 31.61
C LYS A 759 21.86 32.11 32.88
N GLY A 760 21.97 30.81 33.11
CA GLY A 760 22.64 30.22 34.27
C GLY A 760 21.83 30.28 35.58
N GLU A 761 20.63 30.87 35.56
CA GLU A 761 19.71 30.85 36.69
C GLU A 761 19.30 29.42 37.02
N LYS A 762 19.40 29.03 38.29
CA LYS A 762 18.79 27.80 38.83
C LYS A 762 17.35 28.10 39.23
N VAL A 763 16.42 27.46 38.55
CA VAL A 763 15.00 27.73 38.67
C VAL A 763 14.34 26.49 39.28
N PRO A 764 13.81 26.57 40.51
CA PRO A 764 13.20 25.40 41.12
C PRO A 764 11.94 25.00 40.35
N VAL A 765 11.87 23.74 39.97
CA VAL A 765 10.76 23.11 39.25
C VAL A 765 10.19 21.96 40.07
N LYS A 766 8.87 21.82 40.01
CA LYS A 766 8.17 20.64 40.52
C LYS A 766 7.19 20.13 39.48
N ILE A 767 7.25 18.84 39.22
CA ILE A 767 6.38 18.14 38.27
C ILE A 767 5.57 17.13 39.06
N GLU A 768 4.28 17.09 38.80
CA GLU A 768 3.35 16.13 39.41
C GLU A 768 2.62 15.39 38.30
N TYR A 769 2.43 14.08 38.47
CA TYR A 769 1.76 13.21 37.51
C TYR A 769 0.90 12.18 38.24
N PHE A 770 -0.23 11.80 37.65
CA PHE A 770 -0.91 10.56 37.99
C PHE A 770 -1.21 9.75 36.74
N GLN A 771 -1.24 8.44 36.91
CA GLN A 771 -1.65 7.45 35.94
C GLN A 771 -2.88 6.72 36.47
N GLY A 772 -3.96 6.72 35.69
CA GLY A 772 -5.06 5.77 35.77
C GLY A 772 -4.73 4.48 35.04
N THR A 773 -5.19 4.36 33.79
CA THR A 773 -5.13 3.13 32.98
C THR A 773 -4.73 3.43 31.53
N ALA A 774 -4.38 2.40 30.75
CA ALA A 774 -4.10 2.45 29.31
C ALA A 774 -2.73 3.03 28.89
N GLU A 775 -2.68 4.09 28.06
CA GLU A 775 -1.42 4.74 27.67
C GLU A 775 -0.69 5.29 28.89
N ARG A 776 0.65 5.36 28.86
CA ARG A 776 1.41 5.76 30.06
C ARG A 776 2.70 6.49 29.67
N GLY A 777 2.74 7.80 29.86
CA GLY A 777 3.96 8.55 29.66
C GLY A 777 3.88 10.02 30.05
N LEU A 778 5.03 10.56 30.45
CA LEU A 778 5.19 11.94 30.86
C LEU A 778 6.48 12.50 30.28
N ARG A 779 6.40 13.67 29.65
CA ARG A 779 7.55 14.38 29.08
C ARG A 779 7.59 15.83 29.56
N PHE A 780 8.74 16.28 30.05
CA PHE A 780 9.02 17.69 30.35
C PHE A 780 9.81 18.30 29.20
N ALA A 781 9.21 19.31 28.58
CA ALA A 781 9.70 19.88 27.33
C ALA A 781 9.77 21.40 27.39
N TRP A 782 10.64 21.97 26.57
CA TRP A 782 10.77 23.41 26.39
C TRP A 782 10.87 23.83 24.93
N ARG A 783 10.68 25.13 24.68
CA ARG A 783 11.32 25.84 23.56
C ARG A 783 12.16 26.98 24.14
N THR A 784 13.42 27.04 23.75
CA THR A 784 14.32 28.10 24.18
C THR A 784 14.03 29.42 23.44
N PRO A 785 14.47 30.57 23.96
CA PRO A 785 14.36 31.86 23.27
C PRO A 785 14.85 31.81 21.82
N SER A 786 16.02 31.22 21.58
CA SER A 786 16.59 31.06 20.23
C SER A 786 15.70 30.19 19.33
N GLN A 787 15.12 29.11 19.85
CA GLN A 787 14.17 28.27 19.11
C GLN A 787 12.88 29.02 18.78
N ILE A 788 12.32 29.76 19.73
CA ILE A 788 11.11 30.57 19.53
C ILE A 788 11.37 31.64 18.46
N HIS A 789 12.51 32.33 18.53
CA HIS A 789 12.92 33.30 17.51
C HIS A 789 13.15 32.67 16.14
N ALA A 790 13.80 31.50 16.08
CA ALA A 790 14.02 30.77 14.84
C ALA A 790 12.70 30.33 14.20
N LEU A 791 11.76 29.81 15.01
CA LEU A 791 10.41 29.47 14.56
C LEU A 791 9.71 30.71 14.02
N ALA A 792 9.64 31.81 14.79
CA ALA A 792 9.03 33.06 14.35
C ALA A 792 9.65 33.61 13.05
N ALA A 793 10.97 33.47 12.87
CA ALA A 793 11.66 33.87 11.65
C ALA A 793 11.39 32.95 10.44
N ALA A 794 11.08 31.66 10.68
CA ALA A 794 10.72 30.70 9.64
C ALA A 794 9.32 30.97 9.06
N TYR A 795 8.40 31.57 9.81
CA TYR A 795 7.07 32.00 9.34
C TYR A 795 7.09 33.31 8.53
N LYS A 796 8.09 33.53 7.67
CA LYS A 796 8.11 34.70 6.77
C LYS A 796 7.26 34.45 5.52
N GLY A 797 5.96 34.70 5.66
CA GLY A 797 4.99 34.73 4.57
C GLY A 797 4.48 33.35 4.14
N ILE A 798 3.28 33.33 3.57
CA ILE A 798 2.67 32.13 3.00
C ILE A 798 3.36 31.84 1.66
N ASP A 799 4.06 30.71 1.56
CA ASP A 799 4.56 30.18 0.29
C ASP A 799 3.61 29.11 -0.25
N LEU A 800 2.78 29.49 -1.22
CA LEU A 800 1.86 28.59 -1.92
C LEU A 800 2.50 27.93 -3.14
N LYS A 801 3.80 28.12 -3.39
CA LYS A 801 4.43 27.62 -4.62
C LYS A 801 4.89 26.17 -4.48
N MET A 802 4.74 25.44 -5.56
CA MET A 802 5.29 24.09 -5.74
C MET A 802 6.19 24.06 -6.97
N ALA A 803 7.39 23.51 -6.79
CA ALA A 803 8.34 23.25 -7.87
C ALA A 803 8.15 21.81 -8.36
N THR A 804 7.76 21.63 -9.62
CA THR A 804 7.52 20.30 -10.21
C THR A 804 8.48 20.06 -11.35
N TYR A 805 9.26 18.97 -11.29
CA TYR A 805 10.04 18.52 -12.42
C TYR A 805 9.12 17.94 -13.50
N LEU A 806 9.20 18.46 -14.72
CA LEU A 806 8.52 17.92 -15.88
C LEU A 806 9.49 17.03 -16.65
N PRO A 807 9.26 15.71 -16.73
CA PRO A 807 10.17 14.78 -17.40
C PRO A 807 10.53 15.18 -18.83
N ALA A 808 11.80 14.98 -19.18
CA ALA A 808 12.31 15.18 -20.54
C ALA A 808 11.71 14.18 -21.53
N GLY A 809 11.85 14.47 -22.83
CA GLY A 809 11.34 13.60 -23.89
C GLY A 809 9.82 13.71 -24.16
N ALA A 810 9.12 14.62 -23.48
CA ALA A 810 7.75 15.00 -23.81
C ALA A 810 7.51 16.51 -23.63
N GLY A 811 6.51 17.03 -24.34
CA GLY A 811 5.91 18.31 -23.99
C GLY A 811 4.83 18.12 -22.93
N TRP A 812 4.48 19.20 -22.24
CA TRP A 812 3.55 19.18 -21.12
C TRP A 812 2.55 20.33 -21.22
N TYR A 813 1.41 20.18 -20.57
CA TYR A 813 0.42 21.22 -20.37
C TYR A 813 0.14 21.38 -18.89
N ASP A 814 0.02 22.61 -18.43
CA ASP A 814 -0.65 22.89 -17.16
C ASP A 814 -2.13 22.54 -17.29
N PHE A 815 -2.65 21.64 -16.45
CA PHE A 815 -4.04 21.15 -16.55
C PHE A 815 -5.09 22.26 -16.38
N TYR A 816 -4.80 23.28 -15.58
CA TYR A 816 -5.77 24.31 -15.22
C TYR A 816 -5.72 25.52 -16.15
N THR A 817 -4.58 25.77 -16.80
CA THR A 817 -4.40 26.95 -17.69
C THR A 817 -4.23 26.58 -19.17
N ASN A 818 -4.04 25.30 -19.49
CA ASN A 818 -3.64 24.80 -20.80
C ASN A 818 -2.35 25.47 -21.33
N ALA A 819 -1.54 26.09 -20.47
CA ALA A 819 -0.25 26.63 -20.86
C ALA A 819 0.67 25.47 -21.28
N ARG A 820 1.29 25.60 -22.46
CA ARG A 820 2.24 24.62 -22.97
C ARG A 820 3.59 24.83 -22.30
N LEU A 821 4.20 23.75 -21.84
CA LEU A 821 5.48 23.69 -21.14
C LEU A 821 6.38 22.65 -21.82
N ASN A 822 7.69 22.90 -21.80
CA ASN A 822 8.68 21.91 -22.24
C ASN A 822 9.00 20.94 -21.09
N GLY A 823 9.34 19.70 -21.41
CA GLY A 823 9.96 18.77 -20.46
C GLY A 823 11.44 19.04 -20.23
N GLY A 824 12.05 18.33 -19.28
CA GLY A 824 13.45 18.46 -18.90
C GLY A 824 13.75 19.66 -18.01
N GLN A 825 12.73 20.22 -17.36
CA GLN A 825 12.86 21.41 -16.51
C GLN A 825 11.96 21.33 -15.29
N THR A 826 12.31 22.07 -14.25
CA THR A 826 11.44 22.29 -13.09
C THR A 826 10.62 23.56 -13.30
N VAL A 827 9.30 23.43 -13.21
CA VAL A 827 8.37 24.56 -13.28
C VAL A 827 7.82 24.89 -11.91
N VAL A 828 7.53 26.17 -11.67
CA VAL A 828 6.95 26.64 -10.41
C VAL A 828 5.51 27.06 -10.67
N ARG A 829 4.56 26.56 -9.86
CA ARG A 829 3.18 27.08 -9.85
C ARG A 829 2.71 27.41 -8.46
N GLU A 830 1.81 28.39 -8.37
CA GLU A 830 0.94 28.59 -7.22
C GLU A 830 -0.02 27.39 -7.08
N ALA A 831 -0.09 26.84 -5.87
CA ALA A 831 -0.94 25.72 -5.48
C ALA A 831 -1.81 26.13 -4.29
N PRO A 832 -2.77 27.08 -4.47
CA PRO A 832 -3.75 27.38 -3.43
C PRO A 832 -4.55 26.14 -3.02
N LEU A 833 -5.35 26.24 -1.95
CA LEU A 833 -6.01 25.09 -1.33
C LEU A 833 -6.85 24.26 -2.30
N ASP A 834 -7.38 24.84 -3.37
CA ASP A 834 -8.21 24.18 -4.39
C ASP A 834 -7.45 23.71 -5.64
N ILE A 835 -6.12 23.86 -5.66
CA ILE A 835 -5.24 23.45 -6.76
C ILE A 835 -4.20 22.46 -6.26
N ILE A 836 -4.27 21.24 -6.76
CA ILE A 836 -3.15 20.27 -6.75
C ILE A 836 -2.33 20.45 -8.04
N PRO A 837 -1.01 20.64 -7.99
CA PRO A 837 -0.19 20.67 -9.20
C PRO A 837 -0.42 19.44 -10.09
N LEU A 838 -0.94 19.70 -11.29
CA LEU A 838 -1.37 18.69 -12.24
C LEU A 838 -0.96 19.11 -13.65
N TYR A 839 -0.23 18.23 -14.33
CA TYR A 839 0.28 18.48 -15.67
C TYR A 839 -0.14 17.35 -16.60
N VAL A 840 -0.44 17.68 -17.86
CA VAL A 840 -0.88 16.72 -18.87
C VAL A 840 0.22 16.53 -19.91
N ARG A 841 0.63 15.29 -20.16
CA ARG A 841 1.58 14.96 -21.21
C ARG A 841 0.98 15.32 -22.57
N ALA A 842 1.72 16.04 -23.41
CA ALA A 842 1.34 16.30 -24.79
C ALA A 842 1.20 14.99 -25.58
N GLY A 843 0.21 14.91 -26.47
CA GLY A 843 -0.22 13.65 -27.08
C GLY A 843 -1.13 12.82 -26.17
N SER A 844 -1.95 13.47 -25.35
CA SER A 844 -2.93 12.81 -24.49
C SER A 844 -4.36 12.99 -25.01
N ILE A 845 -5.17 11.95 -24.83
CA ILE A 845 -6.63 11.99 -24.96
C ILE A 845 -7.20 11.59 -23.61
N ILE A 846 -7.98 12.48 -22.98
CA ILE A 846 -8.60 12.25 -21.67
C ILE A 846 -10.12 12.33 -21.84
N PRO A 847 -10.82 11.17 -21.85
CA PRO A 847 -12.27 11.14 -21.78
C PRO A 847 -12.77 11.48 -20.38
N MET A 848 -13.73 12.39 -20.27
CA MET A 848 -14.33 12.81 -19.02
C MET A 848 -15.86 12.72 -19.10
N GLY A 849 -16.47 12.21 -18.05
CA GLY A 849 -17.92 12.14 -17.86
C GLY A 849 -18.50 13.42 -17.24
N PRO A 850 -19.82 13.40 -16.96
CA PRO A 850 -20.48 14.48 -16.23
C PRO A 850 -20.10 14.47 -14.75
N VAL A 851 -20.45 15.54 -14.03
CA VAL A 851 -20.57 15.48 -12.57
C VAL A 851 -21.77 14.61 -12.21
N GLN A 852 -21.57 13.67 -11.29
CA GLN A 852 -22.55 12.69 -10.86
C GLN A 852 -22.35 12.30 -9.38
N GLN A 853 -23.43 11.82 -8.74
CA GLN A 853 -23.51 11.50 -7.31
C GLN A 853 -23.05 10.07 -6.97
N TYR A 854 -23.02 9.18 -7.95
CA TYR A 854 -22.49 7.81 -7.88
C TYR A 854 -22.05 7.37 -9.29
N ALA A 855 -21.17 6.38 -9.40
CA ALA A 855 -20.41 6.12 -10.63
C ALA A 855 -21.25 5.70 -11.85
N THR A 856 -22.48 5.23 -11.62
CA THR A 856 -23.40 4.70 -12.62
C THR A 856 -24.67 5.55 -12.81
N GLU A 857 -24.75 6.77 -12.24
CA GLU A 857 -25.95 7.63 -12.26
C GLU A 857 -26.41 7.98 -13.68
N LYS A 858 -25.48 8.41 -14.55
CA LYS A 858 -25.79 8.99 -15.86
C LYS A 858 -25.11 8.22 -16.99
N PRO A 859 -25.54 6.98 -17.27
CA PRO A 859 -24.82 6.09 -18.18
C PRO A 859 -24.76 6.63 -19.62
N ASP A 860 -25.77 7.34 -20.10
CA ASP A 860 -25.90 7.87 -21.46
C ASP A 860 -25.47 9.33 -21.63
N ALA A 861 -24.99 9.97 -20.55
CA ALA A 861 -24.57 11.37 -20.58
C ALA A 861 -23.44 11.63 -21.61
N PRO A 862 -23.38 12.86 -22.16
CA PRO A 862 -22.29 13.24 -23.04
C PRO A 862 -20.92 13.06 -22.37
N TYR A 863 -19.94 12.60 -23.15
CA TYR A 863 -18.55 12.61 -22.72
C TYR A 863 -17.83 13.82 -23.30
N GLU A 864 -17.02 14.48 -22.48
CA GLU A 864 -16.03 15.43 -22.93
C GLU A 864 -14.75 14.66 -23.31
N ILE A 865 -14.30 14.81 -24.56
CA ILE A 865 -13.06 14.21 -25.03
C ILE A 865 -12.02 15.31 -25.15
N ARG A 866 -11.14 15.43 -24.14
CA ARG A 866 -10.04 16.40 -24.17
C ARG A 866 -8.86 15.84 -24.93
N VAL A 867 -8.42 16.57 -25.94
CA VAL A 867 -7.19 16.27 -26.69
C VAL A 867 -6.16 17.33 -26.35
N TYR A 868 -4.97 16.90 -25.94
CA TYR A 868 -3.81 17.74 -25.67
C TYR A 868 -2.77 17.56 -26.79
N PRO A 869 -2.74 18.46 -27.80
CA PRO A 869 -1.91 18.29 -29.00
C PRO A 869 -0.40 18.28 -28.74
N GLY A 870 0.40 18.10 -29.79
CA GLY A 870 1.86 18.12 -29.81
C GLY A 870 2.54 16.77 -29.88
N ALA A 871 1.77 15.68 -29.97
CA ALA A 871 2.20 14.35 -30.38
C ALA A 871 0.95 13.54 -30.77
N ASP A 872 1.13 12.47 -31.54
CA ASP A 872 0.05 11.53 -31.83
C ASP A 872 -0.42 10.86 -30.54
N ALA A 873 -1.70 10.51 -30.47
CA ALA A 873 -2.29 9.92 -29.29
C ALA A 873 -3.28 8.81 -29.64
N LYS A 874 -3.34 7.78 -28.79
CA LYS A 874 -4.37 6.75 -28.85
C LYS A 874 -4.92 6.49 -27.44
N PHE A 875 -6.24 6.44 -27.33
CA PHE A 875 -6.94 6.01 -26.12
C PHE A 875 -8.08 5.07 -26.49
N THR A 876 -8.21 3.93 -25.82
CA THR A 876 -9.33 3.00 -26.04
C THR A 876 -10.35 3.22 -24.93
N LEU A 877 -11.56 3.66 -25.30
CA LEU A 877 -12.68 3.71 -24.37
C LEU A 877 -13.25 2.31 -24.18
N TYR A 878 -13.58 1.98 -22.94
CA TYR A 878 -14.17 0.70 -22.53
C TYR A 878 -15.45 0.92 -21.73
N GLU A 879 -16.47 0.13 -22.02
CA GLU A 879 -17.75 0.10 -21.31
C GLU A 879 -18.27 -1.34 -21.21
N ASP A 880 -18.91 -1.70 -20.11
CA ASP A 880 -19.56 -3.00 -19.88
C ASP A 880 -20.77 -2.84 -18.93
N ASP A 881 -21.26 -3.95 -18.35
CA ASP A 881 -22.40 -3.93 -17.42
C ASP A 881 -22.08 -3.41 -16.01
N ASN A 882 -20.83 -3.02 -15.75
CA ASN A 882 -20.29 -2.44 -14.53
C ASN A 882 -20.20 -3.37 -13.31
N GLU A 883 -20.84 -4.54 -13.33
CA GLU A 883 -21.07 -5.32 -12.10
C GLU A 883 -20.64 -6.79 -12.19
N THR A 884 -20.63 -7.40 -13.38
CA THR A 884 -20.45 -8.85 -13.51
C THR A 884 -19.17 -9.21 -14.24
N TYR A 885 -18.78 -10.49 -14.14
CA TYR A 885 -17.67 -11.06 -14.89
C TYR A 885 -18.01 -11.40 -16.35
N LYS A 886 -19.18 -10.99 -16.88
CA LYS A 886 -19.53 -11.26 -18.29
C LYS A 886 -18.57 -10.65 -19.30
N TYR A 887 -17.73 -9.69 -18.90
CA TYR A 887 -16.65 -9.20 -19.74
C TYR A 887 -15.67 -10.31 -20.14
N GLU A 888 -15.44 -11.31 -19.28
CA GLU A 888 -14.60 -12.49 -19.57
C GLU A 888 -15.20 -13.35 -20.70
N LYS A 889 -16.51 -13.23 -20.92
CA LYS A 889 -17.28 -13.89 -21.98
C LYS A 889 -17.50 -12.97 -23.20
N GLY A 890 -16.76 -11.86 -23.28
CA GLY A 890 -16.83 -10.89 -24.39
C GLY A 890 -17.99 -9.89 -24.31
N GLN A 891 -18.73 -9.83 -23.19
CA GLN A 891 -19.81 -8.84 -23.01
C GLN A 891 -19.26 -7.51 -22.50
N TYR A 892 -18.60 -6.79 -23.41
CA TYR A 892 -18.14 -5.42 -23.23
C TYR A 892 -18.11 -4.73 -24.59
N ALA A 893 -17.92 -3.42 -24.60
CA ALA A 893 -17.72 -2.65 -25.81
C ALA A 893 -16.47 -1.77 -25.70
N THR A 894 -15.73 -1.66 -26.81
CA THR A 894 -14.58 -0.75 -26.93
C THR A 894 -14.63 0.06 -28.20
N TYR A 895 -13.99 1.23 -28.19
CA TYR A 895 -13.68 1.97 -29.41
C TYR A 895 -12.44 2.84 -29.22
N ASP A 896 -11.64 2.94 -30.26
CA ASP A 896 -10.39 3.70 -30.23
C ASP A 896 -10.65 5.18 -30.57
N LEU A 897 -10.06 6.07 -29.79
CA LEU A 897 -9.88 7.48 -30.09
C LEU A 897 -8.43 7.67 -30.53
N VAL A 898 -8.21 8.15 -31.76
CA VAL A 898 -6.88 8.30 -32.35
C VAL A 898 -6.70 9.74 -32.83
N TRP A 899 -5.78 10.46 -32.20
CA TRP A 899 -5.36 11.79 -32.60
C TRP A 899 -4.14 11.70 -33.50
N ASN A 900 -4.23 12.28 -34.69
CA ASN A 900 -3.08 12.57 -35.54
C ASN A 900 -2.75 14.05 -35.40
N ASP A 901 -1.58 14.35 -34.86
CA ASP A 901 -1.21 15.72 -34.51
C ASP A 901 -0.89 16.57 -35.72
N LYS A 902 -0.17 15.98 -36.69
CA LYS A 902 0.23 16.65 -37.93
C LYS A 902 -0.98 17.03 -38.78
N ALA A 903 -1.96 16.14 -38.88
CA ALA A 903 -3.20 16.39 -39.62
C ALA A 903 -4.24 17.17 -38.80
N GLN A 904 -4.06 17.25 -37.48
CA GLN A 904 -5.03 17.78 -36.53
C GLN A 904 -6.40 17.11 -36.68
N THR A 905 -6.41 15.78 -36.72
CA THR A 905 -7.63 14.98 -36.88
C THR A 905 -7.82 14.03 -35.72
N LEU A 906 -9.03 13.98 -35.16
CA LEU A 906 -9.45 12.94 -34.23
C LEU A 906 -10.29 11.90 -34.97
N SER A 907 -9.84 10.66 -35.01
CA SER A 907 -10.60 9.52 -35.51
C SER A 907 -11.21 8.75 -34.35
N ILE A 908 -12.53 8.59 -34.37
CA ILE A 908 -13.30 7.74 -33.48
C ILE A 908 -13.54 6.45 -34.25
N GLY A 909 -12.95 5.34 -33.79
CA GLY A 909 -13.04 4.04 -34.44
C GLY A 909 -14.44 3.45 -34.37
N ALA A 910 -14.67 2.37 -35.12
CA ALA A 910 -15.91 1.59 -34.99
C ALA A 910 -15.97 0.90 -33.62
N ARG A 911 -17.16 0.87 -33.00
CA ARG A 911 -17.39 0.14 -31.75
C ARG A 911 -17.24 -1.36 -32.00
N LYS A 912 -16.49 -2.02 -31.12
CA LYS A 912 -16.29 -3.47 -31.09
C LYS A 912 -16.95 -4.03 -29.84
N GLY A 913 -17.69 -5.13 -29.98
CA GLY A 913 -18.39 -5.77 -28.88
C GLY A 913 -19.74 -5.13 -28.52
N THR A 914 -20.46 -5.79 -27.62
CA THR A 914 -21.78 -5.40 -27.13
C THR A 914 -22.05 -6.03 -25.77
N TYR A 915 -22.96 -5.45 -24.99
CA TYR A 915 -23.42 -6.00 -23.72
C TYR A 915 -24.85 -5.49 -23.40
N PRO A 916 -25.60 -6.16 -22.52
CA PRO A 916 -26.92 -5.68 -22.09
C PRO A 916 -26.83 -4.30 -21.43
N GLY A 917 -27.62 -3.33 -21.89
CA GLY A 917 -27.58 -1.95 -21.39
C GLY A 917 -26.54 -1.05 -22.06
N LEU A 918 -25.89 -1.52 -23.15
CA LEU A 918 -25.00 -0.69 -23.97
C LEU A 918 -25.69 0.59 -24.44
N VAL A 919 -25.03 1.74 -24.20
CA VAL A 919 -25.41 3.02 -24.76
C VAL A 919 -25.12 3.03 -26.27
N THR A 920 -26.17 2.86 -27.07
CA THR A 920 -26.03 2.69 -28.52
C THR A 920 -25.60 3.98 -29.23
N THR A 921 -26.02 5.13 -28.69
CA THR A 921 -25.70 6.47 -29.17
C THR A 921 -25.20 7.34 -28.03
N ARG A 922 -24.06 8.02 -28.21
CA ARG A 922 -23.47 8.93 -27.22
C ARG A 922 -23.00 10.23 -27.86
N THR A 923 -23.29 11.36 -27.22
CA THR A 923 -22.73 12.65 -27.60
C THR A 923 -21.29 12.77 -27.11
N LEU A 924 -20.36 13.07 -28.00
CA LEU A 924 -18.97 13.34 -27.68
C LEU A 924 -18.66 14.81 -27.95
N ASN A 925 -18.35 15.55 -26.89
CA ASN A 925 -17.95 16.94 -26.90
C ASN A 925 -16.41 17.01 -26.95
N VAL A 926 -15.84 17.21 -28.13
CA VAL A 926 -14.38 17.21 -28.33
C VAL A 926 -13.82 18.59 -28.03
N VAL A 927 -12.90 18.65 -27.07
CA VAL A 927 -12.21 19.86 -26.63
C VAL A 927 -10.73 19.74 -27.00
N ILE A 928 -10.21 20.75 -27.72
CA ILE A 928 -8.78 20.82 -28.05
C ILE A 928 -8.12 21.79 -27.06
N ALA A 929 -7.16 21.30 -26.28
CA ALA A 929 -6.45 22.11 -25.29
C ALA A 929 -5.69 23.26 -25.98
N LYS A 930 -6.06 24.49 -25.62
CA LYS A 930 -5.42 25.74 -26.07
C LYS A 930 -5.35 26.74 -24.91
N PRO A 931 -4.30 27.58 -24.83
CA PRO A 931 -4.23 28.67 -23.86
C PRO A 931 -5.50 29.55 -23.93
N GLY A 932 -6.03 29.93 -22.77
CA GLY A 932 -7.25 30.77 -22.67
C GLY A 932 -8.59 30.02 -22.74
N HIS A 933 -8.60 28.74 -23.11
CA HIS A 933 -9.79 27.87 -23.10
C HIS A 933 -9.73 26.80 -22.00
N ALA A 934 -8.94 27.04 -20.95
CA ALA A 934 -8.75 26.06 -19.90
C ALA A 934 -9.87 26.14 -18.87
N THR A 935 -10.35 24.98 -18.45
CA THR A 935 -11.44 24.85 -17.47
C THR A 935 -11.03 24.00 -16.28
N GLY A 936 -9.78 23.51 -16.22
CA GLY A 936 -9.32 22.61 -15.17
C GLY A 936 -10.28 21.44 -14.98
N GLY A 937 -10.77 21.23 -13.76
CA GLY A 937 -11.74 20.18 -13.44
C GLY A 937 -13.18 20.44 -13.91
N GLU A 938 -13.49 21.58 -14.52
CA GLU A 938 -14.83 21.98 -15.01
C GLU A 938 -15.05 21.66 -16.50
N MET A 939 -16.29 21.61 -16.96
CA MET A 939 -16.59 21.25 -18.35
C MET A 939 -15.99 22.26 -19.34
N GLY A 940 -15.28 21.75 -20.34
CA GLY A 940 -14.69 22.56 -21.41
C GLY A 940 -15.72 22.99 -22.46
N VAL A 941 -15.46 24.11 -23.14
CA VAL A 941 -16.23 24.49 -24.34
C VAL A 941 -15.83 23.57 -25.50
N ALA A 942 -16.79 22.83 -26.03
CA ALA A 942 -16.56 21.91 -27.14
C ALA A 942 -16.07 22.67 -28.39
N THR A 943 -14.92 22.26 -28.92
CA THR A 943 -14.46 22.72 -30.24
C THR A 943 -15.35 22.13 -31.34
N LYS A 944 -15.75 20.86 -31.18
CA LYS A 944 -16.71 20.16 -32.03
C LYS A 944 -17.53 19.19 -31.18
N THR A 945 -18.79 18.99 -31.57
CA THR A 945 -19.66 17.98 -30.98
C THR A 945 -20.07 16.98 -32.05
N VAL A 946 -20.11 15.69 -31.69
CA VAL A 946 -20.56 14.61 -32.56
C VAL A 946 -21.48 13.67 -31.81
N VAL A 947 -22.53 13.21 -32.48
CA VAL A 947 -23.37 12.10 -32.00
C VAL A 947 -22.78 10.80 -32.54
N TYR A 948 -22.11 10.04 -31.67
CA TYR A 948 -21.46 8.78 -32.02
C TYR A 948 -22.45 7.61 -31.90
N THR A 949 -22.68 6.90 -33.00
CA THR A 949 -23.64 5.79 -33.07
C THR A 949 -22.97 4.41 -33.11
N GLY A 950 -21.66 4.33 -32.82
CA GLY A 950 -20.85 3.11 -32.99
C GLY A 950 -20.19 2.97 -34.37
N LYS A 951 -20.50 3.85 -35.33
CA LYS A 951 -19.85 3.89 -36.65
C LYS A 951 -18.62 4.79 -36.61
N PRO A 952 -17.56 4.51 -37.39
CA PRO A 952 -16.36 5.32 -37.37
C PRO A 952 -16.65 6.75 -37.84
N VAL A 953 -16.04 7.73 -37.15
CA VAL A 953 -16.15 9.16 -37.49
C VAL A 953 -14.77 9.81 -37.42
N THR A 954 -14.45 10.67 -38.38
CA THR A 954 -13.23 11.49 -38.33
C THR A 954 -13.60 12.97 -38.27
N LEU A 955 -13.02 13.68 -37.31
CA LEU A 955 -13.19 15.12 -37.12
C LEU A 955 -11.88 15.82 -37.43
N SER A 956 -11.89 16.76 -38.38
CA SER A 956 -10.73 17.63 -38.67
C SER A 956 -10.82 18.94 -37.89
N PHE A 957 -9.70 19.40 -37.33
CA PHE A 957 -9.58 20.64 -36.55
C PHE A 957 -8.62 21.64 -37.20
N LYS A 958 -8.10 21.32 -38.38
CA LYS A 958 -7.30 22.21 -39.19
C LYS A 958 -8.20 23.32 -39.74
N GLN A 959 -7.83 24.58 -39.50
CA GLN A 959 -8.48 25.75 -40.11
C GLN A 959 -7.97 25.98 -41.52
#